data_AF-A0A2V9NJN9-F1
#
_entry.id   AF-A0A2V9NJN9-F1
#
_cell.length_a   1.000
_cell.length_b   1.000
_cell.length_c   1.000
_cell.angle_alpha   90.00
_cell.angle_beta   90.00
_cell.angle_gamma   90.00
#
_symmetry.space_group_name_H-M   'P 1'
#
loop_
_entity.id
_entity.type
_entity.pdbx_description
1 polymer ?
#
loop_
_entity_poly.entity_id
_entity_poly.type
_entity_poly.pdbx_seq_one_letter_code
_entity_poly.pdbx_strand_id
1 'polypeptide(L)'
;MKTAFLSVMLLSLTLASIAMVAQEKDALPLPDPGNVTLTLDEYNKLMELASKPVKKPDTAPLAYSLKHATLKLKAGDDSVMGTIQFDGEVLKKGTVKVALTPGWTILDARREGRGVPLLQENGMQTAVLSGPADFSILLDAGLPLKIEAGRASMSLPVPSAGSTTLSLVVPGEHTSVNISPGLITSRTSENGHTTVEATLAPGQPAVVWWATRETATPVVAREVRFLADLKTLVSVSEADLAVGVLADVTVVQGDPSQFDVEVPAGYEITGVTGASLDSTETQPGILTLKVNNASQRSHEFLISMERSLSASKTDAPFLTFKNAQRETGEVLVEGAGSMEIIATESGSLKRMDVKEANPYLRSLAHFPPQAAFRYHRQPNEAPTLALEWVRFPDSSVLGAVAENAIVTTLVTSEGKSLTEVKLIIKNQAQPFLKVALPAGASVLSADVAGEKVKPVEGPDGNRVPLLRAGFRPTDAYTVSFVFLHSGAPFAKKGGSDISLPGMDIPIDLLQWEVFLPEQYKVKDFGGDVLAADLVPPAFVESNVGATNELMQESAPVAGNFNFRMESLLPGQLGGGVLDQSGAVIGNAHVTVTSSETGYKMNAATNAEGLWRVFGAPSGRLKIRIDSPGFKSMVQDVIYDASRPGPFNTVLQVGSVSETVEVSAVAVGTNDDTNYDYEKEQRKAKKQAQAAQNTPSSNVLNLQRRVAGVLPVAIEVPHAGTAFHFVRPLVVNEETKVTFTYKSK
;
A
#
# COMPACT_ATOMS: atom_id res chain seq x y z
N MET A 1 32.51 16.84 -87.05
CA MET A 1 31.93 18.20 -86.91
C MET A 1 30.89 18.16 -85.79
N LYS A 2 31.16 18.91 -84.70
CA LYS A 2 30.26 19.61 -83.76
C LYS A 2 29.07 18.87 -83.09
N THR A 3 29.28 18.59 -81.79
CA THR A 3 28.38 18.29 -80.62
C THR A 3 27.43 17.08 -80.78
N ALA A 4 27.66 15.83 -80.33
CA ALA A 4 28.42 15.19 -79.23
C ALA A 4 27.95 15.57 -77.80
N PHE A 5 27.62 14.68 -76.85
CA PHE A 5 27.44 13.22 -76.76
C PHE A 5 26.97 12.90 -75.31
N LEU A 6 26.15 11.85 -75.08
CA LEU A 6 26.05 11.02 -73.84
C LEU A 6 25.46 11.66 -72.54
N SER A 7 24.80 11.00 -71.57
CA SER A 7 24.44 9.61 -71.23
C SER A 7 23.41 9.67 -70.05
N VAL A 8 22.27 8.97 -70.09
CA VAL A 8 21.89 7.74 -69.30
C VAL A 8 21.64 7.89 -67.78
N MET A 9 20.38 7.59 -67.39
CA MET A 9 19.81 7.01 -66.13
C MET A 9 20.37 7.42 -64.75
N LEU A 10 19.52 7.80 -63.78
CA LEU A 10 18.77 6.93 -62.83
C LEU A 10 18.15 7.73 -61.65
N LEU A 11 16.93 7.35 -61.27
CA LEU A 11 16.31 7.28 -59.91
C LEU A 11 16.11 8.51 -58.98
N SER A 12 14.80 8.83 -58.81
CA SER A 12 14.01 8.87 -57.56
C SER A 12 14.18 9.96 -56.47
N LEU A 13 13.02 10.31 -55.90
CA LEU A 13 12.69 11.08 -54.68
C LEU A 13 12.67 12.62 -54.78
N THR A 14 11.47 13.22 -54.70
CA THR A 14 10.94 13.83 -53.45
C THR A 14 9.60 14.54 -53.69
N LEU A 15 8.61 14.23 -52.83
CA LEU A 15 7.43 15.06 -52.56
C LEU A 15 7.85 16.30 -51.76
N ALA A 16 7.29 17.48 -52.07
CA ALA A 16 7.25 18.59 -51.12
C ALA A 16 5.97 19.43 -51.32
N SER A 17 5.21 19.55 -50.24
CA SER A 17 3.92 20.21 -50.09
C SER A 17 4.07 21.73 -49.99
N ILE A 18 3.08 22.45 -50.50
CA ILE A 18 2.92 23.91 -50.43
C ILE A 18 2.39 24.29 -49.04
N ALA A 19 3.12 25.11 -48.30
CA ALA A 19 2.65 25.78 -47.09
C ALA A 19 2.29 27.24 -47.40
N MET A 20 1.08 27.64 -47.02
CA MET A 20 0.57 29.01 -47.16
C MET A 20 1.12 29.88 -46.00
N VAL A 21 1.73 31.01 -46.37
CA VAL A 21 2.42 31.96 -45.49
C VAL A 21 1.39 32.76 -44.67
N ALA A 22 1.54 32.74 -43.35
CA ALA A 22 0.89 33.71 -42.46
C ALA A 22 1.78 34.96 -42.34
N GLN A 23 1.14 36.11 -42.54
CA GLN A 23 1.74 37.45 -42.56
C GLN A 23 2.07 37.88 -41.13
N GLU A 24 3.37 37.91 -40.79
CA GLU A 24 3.90 38.44 -39.54
C GLU A 24 3.72 39.98 -39.55
N LYS A 25 3.05 40.52 -38.53
CA LYS A 25 2.96 41.97 -38.31
C LYS A 25 4.33 42.45 -37.83
N ASP A 26 4.93 43.36 -38.60
CA ASP A 26 6.22 44.00 -38.35
C ASP A 26 6.47 44.31 -36.87
N ALA A 27 7.44 43.61 -36.28
CA ALA A 27 8.14 44.11 -35.11
C ALA A 27 9.04 45.26 -35.60
N LEU A 28 8.84 46.47 -35.06
CA LEU A 28 9.75 47.59 -35.30
C LEU A 28 11.19 47.16 -34.96
N PRO A 29 12.19 47.49 -35.79
CA PRO A 29 13.56 47.06 -35.55
C PRO A 29 14.05 47.60 -34.21
N LEU A 30 14.56 46.71 -33.35
CA LEU A 30 15.26 47.10 -32.13
C LEU A 30 16.55 47.85 -32.52
N PRO A 31 16.80 49.06 -31.98
CA PRO A 31 18.03 49.77 -32.29
C PRO A 31 19.25 49.05 -31.69
N ASP A 32 20.40 49.21 -32.36
CA ASP A 32 21.67 48.61 -31.93
C ASP A 32 22.04 49.01 -30.49
N PRO A 33 22.67 48.11 -29.70
CA PRO A 33 22.98 48.39 -28.31
C PRO A 33 24.00 49.52 -28.20
N GLY A 34 23.52 50.68 -27.75
CA GLY A 34 24.31 51.87 -27.46
C GLY A 34 23.77 52.58 -26.22
N ASN A 35 24.63 53.30 -25.52
CA ASN A 35 24.21 54.10 -24.37
C ASN A 35 23.32 55.24 -24.84
N VAL A 36 22.03 55.18 -24.49
CA VAL A 36 21.05 56.24 -24.75
C VAL A 36 21.01 57.18 -23.55
N THR A 37 21.42 58.43 -23.73
CA THR A 37 21.29 59.48 -22.72
C THR A 37 19.92 60.13 -22.84
N LEU A 38 19.04 59.84 -21.88
CA LEU A 38 17.73 60.50 -21.74
C LEU A 38 17.88 61.76 -20.90
N THR A 39 17.16 62.82 -21.26
CA THR A 39 17.01 63.98 -20.38
C THR A 39 16.15 63.61 -19.17
N LEU A 40 16.36 64.28 -18.02
CA LEU A 40 15.61 63.98 -16.79
C LEU A 40 14.10 64.14 -17.00
N ASP A 41 13.68 65.11 -17.81
CA ASP A 41 12.27 65.33 -18.14
C ASP A 41 11.67 64.22 -19.02
N GLU A 42 12.43 63.71 -20.00
CA GLU A 42 11.98 62.57 -20.79
C GLU A 42 11.95 61.28 -19.97
N TYR A 43 12.92 61.09 -19.09
CA TYR A 43 12.91 59.98 -18.14
C TYR A 43 11.70 60.05 -17.21
N ASN A 44 11.40 61.21 -16.64
CA ASN A 44 10.25 61.41 -15.77
C ASN A 44 8.93 61.22 -16.52
N LYS A 45 8.83 61.68 -17.77
CA LYS A 45 7.65 61.49 -18.63
C LYS A 45 7.45 60.02 -19.01
N LEU A 46 8.53 59.29 -19.31
CA LEU A 46 8.48 57.85 -19.57
C LEU A 46 8.13 57.07 -18.30
N MET A 47 8.62 57.51 -17.13
CA MET A 47 8.23 56.94 -15.84
C MET A 47 6.77 57.25 -15.48
N GLU A 48 6.24 58.41 -15.84
CA GLU A 48 4.83 58.76 -15.67
C GLU A 48 3.92 57.94 -16.60
N LEU A 49 4.37 57.65 -17.83
CA LEU A 49 3.67 56.77 -18.76
C LEU A 49 3.74 55.30 -18.33
N ALA A 50 4.87 54.85 -17.78
CA ALA A 50 5.05 53.49 -17.25
C ALA A 50 4.31 53.27 -15.92
N SER A 51 4.05 54.33 -15.14
CA SER A 51 3.32 54.28 -13.87
C SER A 51 1.80 54.38 -14.01
N LYS A 52 1.28 54.66 -15.21
CA LYS A 52 -0.15 54.51 -15.48
C LYS A 52 -0.46 53.02 -15.61
N PRO A 53 -1.25 52.43 -14.69
CA PRO A 53 -1.59 51.03 -14.78
C PRO A 53 -2.33 50.79 -16.10
N VAL A 54 -1.80 49.89 -16.92
CA VAL A 54 -2.49 49.41 -18.12
C VAL A 54 -3.83 48.86 -17.63
N LYS A 55 -4.94 49.48 -18.01
CA LYS A 55 -6.27 48.92 -17.76
C LYS A 55 -6.30 47.57 -18.45
N LYS A 56 -6.11 46.49 -17.68
CA LYS A 56 -6.32 45.13 -18.17
C LYS A 56 -7.73 45.11 -18.77
N PRO A 57 -7.91 44.70 -20.04
CA PRO A 57 -9.24 44.58 -20.60
C PRO A 57 -10.04 43.67 -19.67
N ASP A 58 -11.25 44.09 -19.34
CA ASP A 58 -12.17 43.37 -18.47
C ASP A 58 -12.61 42.09 -19.19
N THR A 59 -11.77 41.05 -19.12
CA THR A 59 -12.03 39.76 -19.73
C THR A 59 -12.83 38.94 -18.74
N ALA A 60 -14.06 38.58 -19.13
CA ALA A 60 -14.90 37.70 -18.35
C ALA A 60 -14.11 36.46 -17.90
N PRO A 61 -14.21 36.05 -16.61
CA PRO A 61 -13.43 34.95 -16.05
C PRO A 61 -13.76 33.59 -16.69
N LEU A 62 -14.93 33.47 -17.31
CA LEU A 62 -15.36 32.33 -18.11
C LEU A 62 -15.62 32.77 -19.55
N ALA A 63 -15.27 31.91 -20.51
CA ALA A 63 -15.47 32.21 -21.93
C ALA A 63 -16.95 32.11 -22.35
N TYR A 64 -17.70 31.19 -21.74
CA TYR A 64 -19.13 30.96 -21.97
C TYR A 64 -19.77 30.28 -20.75
N SER A 65 -21.09 30.21 -20.72
CA SER A 65 -21.89 29.45 -19.76
C SER A 65 -23.03 28.71 -20.47
N LEU A 66 -23.27 27.46 -20.10
CA LEU A 66 -24.46 26.69 -20.50
C LEU A 66 -25.49 26.76 -19.37
N LYS A 67 -26.59 27.48 -19.61
CA LYS A 67 -27.65 27.75 -18.63
C LYS A 67 -28.56 26.52 -18.48
N HIS A 68 -29.05 25.99 -19.60
CA HIS A 68 -30.01 24.89 -19.63
C HIS A 68 -29.79 23.96 -20.82
N ALA A 69 -30.08 22.67 -20.65
CA ALA A 69 -30.13 21.70 -21.72
C ALA A 69 -31.45 20.91 -21.69
N THR A 70 -32.18 20.91 -22.81
CA THR A 70 -33.44 20.16 -22.95
C THR A 70 -33.27 19.04 -23.96
N LEU A 71 -33.45 17.79 -23.52
CA LEU A 71 -33.41 16.60 -24.35
C LEU A 71 -34.85 16.16 -24.63
N LYS A 72 -35.25 16.10 -25.90
CA LYS A 72 -36.53 15.52 -26.35
C LYS A 72 -36.23 14.34 -27.24
N LEU A 73 -36.47 13.13 -26.72
CA LEU A 73 -36.03 11.89 -27.33
C LEU A 73 -37.21 10.93 -27.55
N LYS A 74 -37.12 10.14 -28.61
CA LYS A 74 -38.06 9.06 -28.92
C LYS A 74 -37.28 7.78 -29.16
N ALA A 75 -37.65 6.73 -28.44
CA ALA A 75 -37.12 5.39 -28.68
C ALA A 75 -37.79 4.79 -29.92
N GLY A 76 -36.96 4.37 -30.88
CA GLY A 76 -37.33 3.54 -32.02
C GLY A 76 -36.97 2.07 -31.78
N ASP A 77 -36.83 1.32 -32.87
CA ASP A 77 -36.62 -0.14 -32.82
C ASP A 77 -35.20 -0.54 -32.40
N ASP A 78 -34.18 0.24 -32.79
CA ASP A 78 -32.75 -0.06 -32.54
C ASP A 78 -31.96 1.17 -32.05
N SER A 79 -32.63 2.31 -31.96
CA SER A 79 -31.99 3.61 -31.71
C SER A 79 -32.94 4.55 -31.00
N VAL A 80 -32.37 5.53 -30.31
CA VAL A 80 -33.09 6.64 -29.71
C VAL A 80 -32.69 7.90 -30.46
N MET A 81 -33.68 8.61 -31.01
CA MET A 81 -33.47 9.80 -31.81
C MET A 81 -34.25 10.97 -31.24
N GLY A 82 -33.76 12.19 -31.46
CA GLY A 82 -34.49 13.38 -31.09
C GLY A 82 -33.63 14.62 -31.13
N THR A 83 -34.03 15.61 -30.32
CA THR A 83 -33.40 16.93 -30.31
C THR A 83 -32.79 17.25 -28.95
N ILE A 84 -31.64 17.90 -28.97
CA ILE A 84 -30.99 18.45 -27.77
C ILE A 84 -30.86 19.96 -27.95
N GLN A 85 -31.56 20.72 -27.14
CA GLN A 85 -31.47 22.17 -27.13
C GLN A 85 -30.52 22.63 -26.02
N PHE A 86 -29.57 23.50 -26.37
CA PHE A 86 -28.62 24.14 -25.46
C PHE A 86 -28.88 25.63 -25.43
N ASP A 87 -29.20 26.16 -24.25
CA ASP A 87 -29.34 27.59 -24.02
C ASP A 87 -28.20 28.09 -23.14
N GLY A 88 -27.54 29.15 -23.57
CA GLY A 88 -26.34 29.64 -22.90
C GLY A 88 -25.94 31.04 -23.34
N GLU A 89 -24.78 31.47 -22.89
CA GLU A 89 -24.23 32.78 -23.19
C GLU A 89 -22.73 32.69 -23.43
N VAL A 90 -22.27 33.33 -24.51
CA VAL A 90 -20.84 33.58 -24.70
C VAL A 90 -20.52 34.89 -23.99
N LEU A 91 -19.61 34.84 -23.03
CA LEU A 91 -19.26 35.98 -22.17
C LEU A 91 -18.03 36.73 -22.69
N LYS A 92 -17.13 36.02 -23.39
CA LYS A 92 -15.91 36.62 -23.96
C LYS A 92 -16.18 37.23 -25.33
N LYS A 93 -15.52 38.35 -25.61
CA LYS A 93 -15.54 38.98 -26.95
C LYS A 93 -14.78 38.12 -27.96
N GLY A 94 -15.32 37.98 -29.17
CA GLY A 94 -14.70 37.25 -30.26
C GLY A 94 -15.19 35.80 -30.38
N THR A 95 -14.45 34.98 -31.12
CA THR A 95 -14.80 33.58 -31.39
C THR A 95 -14.45 32.69 -30.20
N VAL A 96 -15.43 31.95 -29.70
CA VAL A 96 -15.33 31.06 -28.54
C VAL A 96 -15.79 29.66 -28.94
N LYS A 97 -15.02 28.66 -28.51
CA LYS A 97 -15.38 27.24 -28.60
C LYS A 97 -16.26 26.86 -27.41
N VAL A 98 -17.50 26.51 -27.67
CA VAL A 98 -18.50 26.12 -26.67
C VAL A 98 -18.68 24.60 -26.71
N ALA A 99 -18.22 23.90 -25.68
CA ALA A 99 -18.39 22.45 -25.59
C ALA A 99 -19.87 22.13 -25.27
N LEU A 100 -20.49 21.30 -26.10
CA LEU A 100 -21.92 20.97 -25.99
C LEU A 100 -22.13 19.61 -25.31
N THR A 101 -21.73 18.52 -25.96
CA THR A 101 -21.94 17.17 -25.41
C THR A 101 -21.00 16.14 -26.04
N PRO A 102 -20.55 15.12 -25.27
CA PRO A 102 -19.84 13.98 -25.81
C PRO A 102 -20.78 12.82 -26.18
N GLY A 103 -20.31 11.88 -27.00
CA GLY A 103 -20.93 10.55 -27.18
C GLY A 103 -22.20 10.47 -28.03
N TRP A 104 -22.77 11.60 -28.46
CA TRP A 104 -23.92 11.65 -29.36
C TRP A 104 -23.52 11.56 -30.82
N THR A 105 -24.32 10.84 -31.62
CA THR A 105 -24.26 10.94 -33.08
C THR A 105 -25.09 12.14 -33.52
N ILE A 106 -24.42 13.20 -33.98
CA ILE A 106 -25.08 14.43 -34.44
C ILE A 106 -25.45 14.30 -35.92
N LEU A 107 -26.72 14.52 -36.23
CA LEU A 107 -27.27 14.49 -37.57
C LEU A 107 -27.33 15.89 -38.18
N ASP A 108 -27.72 16.87 -37.37
CA ASP A 108 -27.77 18.28 -37.77
C ASP A 108 -27.59 19.18 -36.54
N ALA A 109 -27.15 20.42 -36.76
CA ALA A 109 -26.89 21.41 -35.73
C ALA A 109 -27.29 22.80 -36.21
N ARG A 110 -28.27 23.41 -35.53
CA ARG A 110 -28.88 24.67 -35.95
C ARG A 110 -28.93 25.68 -34.82
N ARG A 111 -28.77 26.95 -35.18
CA ARG A 111 -29.03 28.12 -34.33
C ARG A 111 -29.93 29.06 -35.12
N GLU A 112 -31.11 29.35 -34.59
CA GLU A 112 -32.11 30.22 -35.25
C GLU A 112 -32.40 29.82 -36.71
N GLY A 113 -32.42 28.50 -36.98
CA GLY A 113 -32.67 27.95 -38.33
C GLY A 113 -31.48 27.98 -39.30
N ARG A 114 -30.30 28.45 -38.88
CA ARG A 114 -29.05 28.41 -39.67
C ARG A 114 -28.10 27.35 -39.11
N GLY A 115 -27.33 26.71 -39.98
CA GLY A 115 -26.32 25.72 -39.58
C GLY A 115 -25.25 26.31 -38.66
N VAL A 116 -24.84 25.55 -37.65
CA VAL A 116 -23.78 25.94 -36.71
C VAL A 116 -22.51 25.15 -37.01
N PRO A 117 -21.34 25.81 -37.12
CA PRO A 117 -20.08 25.09 -37.27
C PRO A 117 -19.79 24.27 -36.01
N LEU A 118 -19.71 22.94 -36.18
CA LEU A 118 -19.30 22.00 -35.14
C LEU A 118 -17.89 21.50 -35.38
N LEU A 119 -17.14 21.36 -34.29
CA LEU A 119 -15.83 20.73 -34.21
C LEU A 119 -15.95 19.55 -33.23
N GLN A 120 -15.28 18.45 -33.53
CA GLN A 120 -15.14 17.34 -32.59
C GLN A 120 -13.70 17.28 -32.07
N GLU A 121 -13.52 17.53 -30.78
CA GLU A 121 -12.22 17.47 -30.10
C GLU A 121 -12.32 16.45 -28.96
N ASN A 122 -11.48 15.41 -28.97
CA ASN A 122 -11.47 14.34 -27.96
C ASN A 122 -12.86 13.70 -27.70
N GLY A 123 -13.70 13.57 -28.72
CA GLY A 123 -15.06 13.01 -28.59
C GLY A 123 -16.13 13.98 -28.09
N MET A 124 -15.77 15.22 -27.77
CA MET A 124 -16.69 16.31 -27.40
C MET A 124 -17.13 17.10 -28.63
N GLN A 125 -18.44 17.26 -28.81
CA GLN A 125 -19.00 18.14 -29.84
C GLN A 125 -18.94 19.59 -29.37
N THR A 126 -18.34 20.45 -30.16
CA THR A 126 -18.03 21.84 -29.80
C THR A 126 -18.55 22.78 -30.86
N ALA A 127 -19.38 23.76 -30.48
CA ALA A 127 -19.83 24.81 -31.38
C ALA A 127 -18.88 26.00 -31.37
N VAL A 128 -18.66 26.60 -32.54
CA VAL A 128 -17.88 27.83 -32.67
C VAL A 128 -18.82 29.02 -32.75
N LEU A 129 -18.86 29.84 -31.69
CA LEU A 129 -19.78 30.96 -31.57
C LEU A 129 -19.03 32.28 -31.36
N SER A 130 -19.59 33.38 -31.86
CA SER A 130 -19.08 34.72 -31.59
C SER A 130 -19.85 35.39 -30.46
N GLY A 131 -19.12 35.92 -29.47
CA GLY A 131 -19.67 36.64 -28.33
C GLY A 131 -19.19 38.10 -28.23
N PRO A 132 -19.74 38.86 -27.27
CA PRO A 132 -20.62 38.42 -26.19
C PRO A 132 -22.09 38.41 -26.64
N ALA A 133 -22.78 37.28 -26.49
CA ALA A 133 -24.17 37.10 -26.90
C ALA A 133 -24.77 35.84 -26.29
N ASP A 134 -26.08 35.88 -26.01
CA ASP A 134 -26.87 34.67 -25.75
C ASP A 134 -26.94 33.79 -27.01
N PHE A 135 -27.06 32.49 -26.80
CA PHE A 135 -27.26 31.52 -27.86
C PHE A 135 -28.26 30.44 -27.47
N SER A 136 -28.94 29.92 -28.48
CA SER A 136 -29.73 28.70 -28.42
C SER A 136 -29.32 27.80 -29.59
N ILE A 137 -28.81 26.62 -29.30
CA ILE A 137 -28.38 25.64 -30.31
C ILE A 137 -29.26 24.41 -30.18
N LEU A 138 -29.85 24.00 -31.30
CA LEU A 138 -30.60 22.77 -31.44
C LEU A 138 -29.76 21.74 -32.20
N LEU A 139 -29.51 20.59 -31.58
CA LEU A 139 -28.88 19.45 -32.23
C LEU A 139 -29.95 18.40 -32.53
N ASP A 140 -30.01 17.93 -33.77
CA ASP A 140 -30.70 16.69 -34.11
C ASP A 140 -29.69 15.56 -33.90
N ALA A 141 -29.99 14.62 -33.00
CA ALA A 141 -29.02 13.63 -32.55
C ALA A 141 -29.65 12.28 -32.24
N GLY A 142 -28.81 11.24 -32.23
CA GLY A 142 -29.22 9.89 -31.86
C GLY A 142 -28.17 9.11 -31.09
N LEU A 143 -28.63 8.04 -30.46
CA LEU A 143 -27.84 7.05 -29.72
C LEU A 143 -28.35 5.64 -30.05
N PRO A 144 -27.47 4.62 -30.03
CA PRO A 144 -27.91 3.24 -30.17
C PRO A 144 -28.73 2.79 -28.95
N LEU A 145 -29.78 2.00 -29.19
CA LEU A 145 -30.57 1.36 -28.16
C LEU A 145 -30.16 -0.12 -28.06
N LYS A 146 -29.82 -0.58 -26.85
CA LYS A 146 -29.54 -2.00 -26.61
C LYS A 146 -30.82 -2.70 -26.22
N ILE A 147 -31.25 -3.67 -27.02
CA ILE A 147 -32.42 -4.51 -26.72
C ILE A 147 -31.93 -5.93 -26.46
N GLU A 148 -32.19 -6.40 -25.25
CA GLU A 148 -32.01 -7.77 -24.79
C GLU A 148 -33.39 -8.35 -24.48
N ALA A 149 -33.50 -9.68 -24.36
CA ALA A 149 -34.80 -10.35 -24.19
C ALA A 149 -35.57 -9.75 -23.00
N GLY A 150 -36.65 -9.01 -23.29
CA GLY A 150 -37.51 -8.34 -22.32
C GLY A 150 -37.01 -7.00 -21.74
N ARG A 151 -35.86 -6.46 -22.17
CA ARG A 151 -35.31 -5.18 -21.65
C ARG A 151 -34.66 -4.35 -22.76
N ALA A 152 -35.10 -3.10 -22.88
CA ALA A 152 -34.41 -2.07 -23.67
C ALA A 152 -33.64 -1.14 -22.74
N SER A 153 -32.39 -0.81 -23.09
CA SER A 153 -31.50 0.02 -22.27
C SER A 153 -30.60 0.93 -23.11
N MET A 154 -30.26 2.09 -22.55
CA MET A 154 -29.31 3.03 -23.13
C MET A 154 -28.48 3.73 -22.05
N SER A 155 -27.25 4.10 -22.41
CA SER A 155 -26.41 5.01 -21.63
C SER A 155 -26.50 6.40 -22.26
N LEU A 156 -27.13 7.33 -21.55
CA LEU A 156 -27.42 8.69 -21.98
C LEU A 156 -26.29 9.64 -21.54
N PRO A 157 -25.47 10.20 -22.44
CA PRO A 157 -24.51 11.24 -22.09
C PRO A 157 -25.26 12.53 -21.74
N VAL A 158 -25.15 12.97 -20.48
CA VAL A 158 -25.82 14.17 -19.98
C VAL A 158 -24.87 15.36 -20.07
N PRO A 159 -25.25 16.45 -20.75
CA PRO A 159 -24.40 17.64 -20.84
C PRO A 159 -24.14 18.33 -19.50
N SER A 160 -23.00 19.03 -19.41
CA SER A 160 -22.62 19.82 -18.23
C SER A 160 -23.23 21.23 -18.26
N ALA A 161 -24.55 21.32 -18.35
CA ALA A 161 -25.29 22.59 -18.25
C ALA A 161 -25.72 22.88 -16.79
N GLY A 162 -26.14 24.11 -16.48
CA GLY A 162 -26.65 24.46 -15.14
C GLY A 162 -27.88 23.62 -14.72
N SER A 163 -28.68 23.18 -15.68
CA SER A 163 -29.78 22.23 -15.48
C SER A 163 -30.02 21.41 -16.75
N THR A 164 -30.48 20.16 -16.60
CA THR A 164 -30.77 19.29 -17.74
C THR A 164 -32.07 18.54 -17.54
N THR A 165 -32.97 18.66 -18.51
CA THR A 165 -34.28 17.99 -18.49
C THR A 165 -34.42 17.04 -19.67
N LEU A 166 -35.11 15.94 -19.46
CA LEU A 166 -35.39 14.90 -20.45
C LEU A 166 -36.90 14.73 -20.61
N SER A 167 -37.36 14.70 -21.85
CA SER A 167 -38.67 14.18 -22.27
C SER A 167 -38.41 12.98 -23.18
N LEU A 168 -38.68 11.77 -22.68
CA LEU A 168 -38.45 10.52 -23.40
C LEU A 168 -39.77 9.83 -23.73
N VAL A 169 -39.99 9.53 -25.00
CA VAL A 169 -41.13 8.73 -25.47
C VAL A 169 -40.66 7.29 -25.71
N VAL A 170 -41.24 6.33 -25.00
CA VAL A 170 -40.97 4.90 -25.14
C VAL A 170 -42.22 4.15 -25.65
N PRO A 171 -42.05 3.01 -26.35
CA PRO A 171 -43.17 2.17 -26.76
C PRO A 171 -43.86 1.48 -25.57
N GLY A 172 -45.16 1.24 -25.71
CA GLY A 172 -46.02 0.56 -24.73
C GLY A 172 -46.78 1.53 -23.82
N GLU A 173 -48.01 1.16 -23.49
CA GLU A 173 -48.79 1.86 -22.47
C GLU A 173 -48.37 1.42 -21.07
N HIS A 174 -48.33 2.39 -20.16
CA HIS A 174 -47.92 2.18 -18.77
C HIS A 174 -46.53 1.55 -18.63
N THR A 175 -45.65 1.74 -19.62
CA THR A 175 -44.28 1.22 -19.60
C THR A 175 -43.52 1.86 -18.43
N SER A 176 -42.94 1.03 -17.57
CA SER A 176 -42.12 1.53 -16.47
C SER A 176 -40.69 1.77 -16.94
N VAL A 177 -40.31 3.05 -16.98
CA VAL A 177 -38.97 3.51 -17.30
C VAL A 177 -38.22 3.82 -16.00
N ASN A 178 -36.99 3.33 -15.91
CA ASN A 178 -36.05 3.63 -14.84
C ASN A 178 -34.93 4.52 -15.36
N ILE A 179 -34.51 5.51 -14.57
CA ILE A 179 -33.45 6.47 -14.88
C ILE A 179 -32.53 6.59 -13.66
N SER A 180 -31.22 6.41 -13.85
CA SER A 180 -30.23 6.55 -12.77
C SER A 180 -28.87 7.06 -13.28
N PRO A 181 -28.30 8.15 -12.72
CA PRO A 181 -28.94 9.10 -11.82
C PRO A 181 -29.98 9.98 -12.55
N GLY A 182 -31.06 10.33 -11.85
CA GLY A 182 -32.10 11.23 -12.38
C GLY A 182 -33.41 11.12 -11.60
N LEU A 183 -34.23 12.16 -11.67
CA LEU A 183 -35.54 12.21 -11.01
C LEU A 183 -36.64 12.30 -12.07
N ILE A 184 -37.49 11.29 -12.14
CA ILE A 184 -38.70 11.31 -12.97
C ILE A 184 -39.72 12.26 -12.32
N THR A 185 -40.10 13.30 -13.05
CA THR A 185 -41.04 14.33 -12.59
C THR A 185 -42.46 14.07 -13.06
N SER A 186 -42.64 13.43 -14.22
CA SER A 186 -43.96 13.03 -14.71
C SER A 186 -43.88 11.79 -15.59
N ARG A 187 -45.00 11.05 -15.64
CA ARG A 187 -45.20 9.92 -16.54
C ARG A 187 -46.63 9.98 -17.07
N THR A 188 -46.78 9.97 -18.38
CA THR A 188 -48.08 9.93 -19.06
C THR A 188 -48.07 8.82 -20.10
N SER A 189 -49.19 8.12 -20.27
CA SER A 189 -49.33 7.07 -21.28
C SER A 189 -50.56 7.35 -22.12
N GLU A 190 -50.37 7.38 -23.44
CA GLU A 190 -51.42 7.64 -24.41
C GLU A 190 -51.04 7.02 -25.76
N ASN A 191 -52.02 6.55 -26.53
CA ASN A 191 -51.85 6.09 -27.91
C ASN A 191 -50.74 5.03 -28.09
N GLY A 192 -50.63 4.06 -27.17
CA GLY A 192 -49.63 3.00 -27.27
C GLY A 192 -48.20 3.41 -26.89
N HIS A 193 -47.99 4.62 -26.36
CA HIS A 193 -46.70 5.14 -25.93
C HIS A 193 -46.73 5.61 -24.47
N THR A 194 -45.56 5.64 -23.84
CA THR A 194 -45.37 6.26 -22.54
C THR A 194 -44.34 7.38 -22.66
N THR A 195 -44.72 8.59 -22.26
CA THR A 195 -43.84 9.75 -22.18
C THR A 195 -43.41 9.96 -20.74
N VAL A 196 -42.10 10.10 -20.54
CA VAL A 196 -41.46 10.31 -19.23
C VAL A 196 -40.73 11.64 -19.26
N GLU A 197 -41.08 12.51 -18.32
CA GLU A 197 -40.31 13.73 -18.06
C GLU A 197 -39.43 13.51 -16.83
N ALA A 198 -38.18 13.94 -16.91
CA ALA A 198 -37.21 13.78 -15.84
C ALA A 198 -36.21 14.95 -15.79
N THR A 199 -35.66 15.20 -14.60
CA THR A 199 -34.49 16.04 -14.39
C THR A 199 -33.26 15.15 -14.22
N LEU A 200 -32.21 15.41 -14.98
CA LEU A 200 -30.96 14.63 -14.98
C LEU A 200 -29.87 15.36 -14.19
N ALA A 201 -28.91 14.61 -13.65
CA ALA A 201 -27.73 15.17 -13.00
C ALA A 201 -26.76 15.72 -14.07
N PRO A 202 -26.53 17.05 -14.16
CA PRO A 202 -25.72 17.60 -15.23
C PRO A 202 -24.27 17.10 -15.21
N GLY A 203 -23.74 16.76 -16.38
CA GLY A 203 -22.38 16.23 -16.55
C GLY A 203 -22.16 14.78 -16.09
N GLN A 204 -23.17 14.10 -15.54
CA GLN A 204 -23.08 12.67 -15.18
C GLN A 204 -23.87 11.81 -16.17
N PRO A 205 -23.25 10.81 -16.82
CA PRO A 205 -23.99 9.87 -17.68
C PRO A 205 -25.12 9.17 -16.92
N ALA A 206 -26.31 9.09 -17.53
CA ALA A 206 -27.47 8.44 -16.95
C ALA A 206 -27.79 7.13 -17.68
N VAL A 207 -28.05 6.06 -16.92
CA VAL A 207 -28.56 4.80 -17.47
C VAL A 207 -30.08 4.87 -17.48
N VAL A 208 -30.67 4.61 -18.65
CA VAL A 208 -32.11 4.56 -18.84
C VAL A 208 -32.51 3.19 -19.37
N TRP A 209 -33.50 2.55 -18.74
CA TRP A 209 -33.99 1.24 -19.21
C TRP A 209 -35.48 1.05 -18.94
N TRP A 210 -36.12 0.20 -19.74
CA TRP A 210 -37.51 -0.22 -19.58
C TRP A 210 -37.71 -1.67 -20.05
N ALA A 211 -38.77 -2.31 -19.56
CA ALA A 211 -39.13 -3.65 -20.00
C ALA A 211 -39.82 -3.60 -21.38
N THR A 212 -39.39 -4.45 -22.32
CA THR A 212 -40.08 -4.64 -23.60
C THR A 212 -41.11 -5.76 -23.45
N ARG A 213 -42.41 -5.48 -23.65
CA ARG A 213 -43.43 -6.54 -23.68
C ARG A 213 -43.32 -7.30 -24.99
N GLU A 214 -42.53 -8.36 -25.03
CA GLU A 214 -42.82 -9.48 -25.92
C GLU A 214 -43.92 -10.32 -25.27
N THR A 215 -45.05 -10.49 -25.95
CA THR A 215 -45.91 -11.65 -25.71
C THR A 215 -45.13 -12.89 -26.11
N ALA A 216 -44.26 -13.39 -25.23
CA ALA A 216 -43.77 -14.74 -25.31
C ALA A 216 -44.99 -15.66 -25.10
N THR A 217 -45.37 -16.40 -26.13
CA THR A 217 -46.14 -17.64 -25.95
C THR A 217 -45.52 -18.39 -24.76
N PRO A 218 -46.31 -18.87 -23.79
CA PRO A 218 -45.76 -19.59 -22.65
C PRO A 218 -45.11 -20.85 -23.20
N VAL A 219 -43.77 -20.80 -23.36
CA VAL A 219 -42.97 -22.00 -23.44
C VAL A 219 -43.26 -22.69 -22.13
N VAL A 220 -43.97 -23.82 -22.21
CA VAL A 220 -44.18 -24.73 -21.08
C VAL A 220 -42.86 -24.79 -20.34
N ALA A 221 -42.83 -24.24 -19.12
CA ALA A 221 -41.62 -24.15 -18.34
C ALA A 221 -41.03 -25.56 -18.26
N ARG A 222 -39.96 -25.79 -19.01
CA ARG A 222 -39.22 -27.04 -18.90
C ARG A 222 -38.73 -27.08 -17.47
N GLU A 223 -39.00 -28.17 -16.75
CA GLU A 223 -38.46 -28.35 -15.41
C GLU A 223 -36.96 -28.05 -15.45
N VAL A 224 -36.56 -27.01 -14.71
CA VAL A 224 -35.15 -26.68 -14.57
C VAL A 224 -34.52 -27.73 -13.68
N ARG A 225 -33.45 -28.34 -14.17
CA ARG A 225 -32.67 -29.33 -13.43
C ARG A 225 -31.23 -28.86 -13.39
N PHE A 226 -30.68 -28.76 -12.19
CA PHE A 226 -29.33 -28.30 -11.98
C PHE A 226 -28.67 -29.00 -10.79
N LEU A 227 -27.34 -28.94 -10.75
CA LEU A 227 -26.51 -29.43 -9.67
C LEU A 227 -25.92 -28.22 -8.95
N ALA A 228 -25.82 -28.28 -7.62
CA ALA A 228 -25.20 -27.25 -6.80
C ALA A 228 -24.02 -27.85 -6.03
N ASP A 229 -22.89 -27.14 -5.99
CA ASP A 229 -21.72 -27.51 -5.23
C ASP A 229 -21.21 -26.33 -4.39
N LEU A 230 -21.38 -26.41 -3.07
CA LEU A 230 -21.24 -25.29 -2.14
C LEU A 230 -19.94 -25.38 -1.32
N LYS A 231 -19.11 -24.36 -1.37
CA LYS A 231 -17.89 -24.23 -0.56
C LYS A 231 -18.14 -23.18 0.51
N THR A 232 -18.28 -23.62 1.75
CA THR A 232 -18.74 -22.80 2.88
C THR A 232 -17.58 -22.55 3.84
N LEU A 233 -17.22 -21.29 4.05
CA LEU A 233 -16.31 -20.87 5.11
C LEU A 233 -17.16 -20.38 6.29
N VAL A 234 -16.94 -20.96 7.46
CA VAL A 234 -17.56 -20.56 8.71
C VAL A 234 -16.49 -19.94 9.60
N SER A 235 -16.61 -18.64 9.84
CA SER A 235 -15.70 -17.87 10.69
C SER A 235 -16.40 -17.55 12.01
N VAL A 236 -15.89 -18.12 13.10
CA VAL A 236 -16.43 -17.91 14.45
C VAL A 236 -15.68 -16.78 15.14
N SER A 237 -16.40 -15.79 15.64
CA SER A 237 -15.87 -14.68 16.44
C SER A 237 -16.51 -14.64 17.83
N GLU A 238 -16.13 -13.66 18.66
CA GLU A 238 -16.77 -13.43 19.96
C GLU A 238 -18.21 -12.92 19.85
N ALA A 239 -18.50 -12.13 18.82
CA ALA A 239 -19.74 -11.37 18.71
C ALA A 239 -20.65 -11.90 17.59
N ASP A 240 -20.09 -12.63 16.62
CA ASP A 240 -20.80 -13.04 15.42
C ASP A 240 -20.21 -14.31 14.79
N LEU A 241 -21.05 -14.96 13.99
CA LEU A 241 -20.68 -16.05 13.10
C LEU A 241 -20.85 -15.55 11.67
N ALA A 242 -19.72 -15.32 11.00
CA ALA A 242 -19.68 -14.91 9.61
C ALA A 242 -19.55 -16.13 8.70
N VAL A 243 -20.29 -16.13 7.60
CA VAL A 243 -20.32 -17.25 6.65
C VAL A 243 -20.20 -16.74 5.23
N GLY A 244 -19.20 -17.26 4.53
CA GLY A 244 -19.01 -17.06 3.10
C GLY A 244 -19.28 -18.36 2.35
N VAL A 245 -20.19 -18.33 1.37
CA VAL A 245 -20.52 -19.49 0.53
C VAL A 245 -20.20 -19.18 -0.92
N LEU A 246 -19.24 -19.92 -1.48
CA LEU A 246 -19.01 -19.96 -2.92
C LEU A 246 -19.85 -21.11 -3.50
N ALA A 247 -20.87 -20.76 -4.26
CA ALA A 247 -21.85 -21.68 -4.83
C ALA A 247 -21.62 -21.83 -6.34
N ASP A 248 -21.24 -23.04 -6.76
CA ASP A 248 -21.14 -23.42 -8.17
C ASP A 248 -22.41 -24.14 -8.59
N VAL A 249 -23.14 -23.57 -9.54
CA VAL A 249 -24.43 -24.08 -10.04
C VAL A 249 -24.30 -24.48 -11.50
N THR A 250 -24.51 -25.75 -11.81
CA THR A 250 -24.46 -26.28 -13.18
C THR A 250 -25.86 -26.70 -13.65
N VAL A 251 -26.39 -26.00 -14.64
CA VAL A 251 -27.70 -26.26 -15.25
C VAL A 251 -27.61 -27.42 -16.23
N VAL A 252 -28.27 -28.53 -15.91
CA VAL A 252 -28.34 -29.74 -16.73
C VAL A 252 -29.47 -29.64 -17.77
N GLN A 253 -30.61 -29.06 -17.39
CA GLN A 253 -31.77 -28.91 -18.25
C GLN A 253 -32.56 -27.64 -17.90
N GLY A 254 -33.19 -27.03 -18.90
CA GLY A 254 -33.93 -25.77 -18.76
C GLY A 254 -33.02 -24.56 -18.86
N ASP A 255 -33.66 -23.39 -18.83
CA ASP A 255 -33.00 -22.08 -18.93
C ASP A 255 -33.53 -21.23 -17.75
N PRO A 256 -32.92 -21.32 -16.56
CA PRO A 256 -33.43 -20.66 -15.36
C PRO A 256 -33.23 -19.15 -15.44
N SER A 257 -34.29 -18.38 -15.17
CA SER A 257 -34.20 -16.94 -14.97
C SER A 257 -33.79 -16.55 -13.54
N GLN A 258 -33.88 -17.48 -12.59
CA GLN A 258 -33.51 -17.28 -11.19
C GLN A 258 -33.15 -18.59 -10.48
N PHE A 259 -32.46 -18.46 -9.33
CA PHE A 259 -32.24 -19.53 -8.37
C PHE A 259 -32.73 -19.09 -6.98
N ASP A 260 -33.49 -19.94 -6.30
CA ASP A 260 -33.96 -19.67 -4.94
C ASP A 260 -33.10 -20.45 -3.93
N VAL A 261 -32.56 -19.72 -2.96
CA VAL A 261 -31.68 -20.25 -1.91
C VAL A 261 -32.38 -20.11 -0.57
N GLU A 262 -32.49 -21.20 0.19
CA GLU A 262 -33.00 -21.17 1.56
C GLU A 262 -31.94 -20.62 2.50
N VAL A 263 -32.27 -19.53 3.19
CA VAL A 263 -31.39 -18.86 4.15
C VAL A 263 -31.80 -19.28 5.56
N PRO A 264 -30.88 -19.84 6.38
CA PRO A 264 -31.17 -20.24 7.75
C PRO A 264 -31.65 -19.08 8.62
N ALA A 265 -32.54 -19.38 9.57
CA ALA A 265 -33.12 -18.38 10.45
C ALA A 265 -32.06 -17.67 11.32
N GLY A 266 -32.21 -16.36 11.50
CA GLY A 266 -31.32 -15.54 12.30
C GLY A 266 -30.03 -15.08 11.60
N TYR A 267 -29.85 -15.41 10.32
CA TYR A 267 -28.76 -14.89 9.49
C TYR A 267 -29.23 -13.71 8.64
N GLU A 268 -28.40 -12.67 8.58
CA GLU A 268 -28.57 -11.53 7.70
C GLU A 268 -27.61 -11.64 6.52
N ILE A 269 -28.12 -11.45 5.30
CA ILE A 269 -27.30 -11.46 4.09
C ILE A 269 -26.52 -10.14 4.01
N THR A 270 -25.20 -10.22 4.06
CA THR A 270 -24.30 -9.06 4.02
C THR A 270 -23.83 -8.73 2.61
N GLY A 271 -23.81 -9.71 1.70
CA GLY A 271 -23.42 -9.49 0.32
C GLY A 271 -23.71 -10.67 -0.58
N VAL A 272 -23.98 -10.38 -1.85
CA VAL A 272 -24.10 -11.40 -2.90
C VAL A 272 -23.46 -10.86 -4.16
N THR A 273 -22.56 -11.65 -4.76
CA THR A 273 -21.89 -11.30 -6.02
C THR A 273 -21.82 -12.51 -6.93
N GLY A 274 -21.75 -12.29 -8.24
CA GLY A 274 -21.63 -13.36 -9.23
C GLY A 274 -21.66 -12.80 -10.64
N ALA A 275 -20.88 -13.36 -11.56
CA ALA A 275 -20.73 -12.81 -12.91
C ALA A 275 -22.04 -12.82 -13.74
N SER A 276 -22.94 -13.77 -13.43
CA SER A 276 -24.24 -13.92 -14.10
C SER A 276 -25.40 -13.31 -13.32
N LEU A 277 -25.13 -12.67 -12.17
CA LEU A 277 -26.15 -12.08 -11.31
C LEU A 277 -26.64 -10.75 -11.88
N ASP A 278 -27.95 -10.63 -12.13
CA ASP A 278 -28.61 -9.36 -12.49
C ASP A 278 -29.04 -8.60 -11.24
N SER A 279 -29.74 -9.29 -10.33
CA SER A 279 -30.24 -8.70 -9.09
C SER A 279 -30.55 -9.77 -8.04
N THR A 280 -30.69 -9.34 -6.79
CA THR A 280 -31.14 -10.19 -5.68
C THR A 280 -32.44 -9.68 -5.10
N GLU A 281 -33.26 -10.60 -4.61
CA GLU A 281 -34.47 -10.29 -3.85
C GLU A 281 -34.48 -11.15 -2.59
N THR A 282 -34.49 -10.50 -1.42
CA THR A 282 -34.43 -11.18 -0.13
C THR A 282 -35.80 -11.15 0.52
N GLN A 283 -36.35 -12.33 0.80
CA GLN A 283 -37.57 -12.56 1.57
C GLN A 283 -37.21 -13.33 2.85
N PRO A 284 -38.08 -13.34 3.88
CA PRO A 284 -37.81 -14.11 5.10
C PRO A 284 -37.52 -15.59 4.79
N GLY A 285 -36.28 -16.03 5.01
CA GLY A 285 -35.82 -17.40 4.80
C GLY A 285 -35.53 -17.80 3.34
N ILE A 286 -35.70 -16.89 2.36
CA ILE A 286 -35.42 -17.17 0.94
C ILE A 286 -34.67 -16.00 0.31
N LEU A 287 -33.54 -16.30 -0.32
CA LEU A 287 -32.77 -15.41 -1.17
C LEU A 287 -32.96 -15.83 -2.63
N THR A 288 -33.59 -14.97 -3.43
CA THR A 288 -33.76 -15.18 -4.87
C THR A 288 -32.65 -14.48 -5.64
N LEU A 289 -31.89 -15.25 -6.42
CA LEU A 289 -30.80 -14.81 -7.27
C LEU A 289 -31.30 -14.72 -8.72
N LYS A 290 -31.56 -13.52 -9.24
CA LYS A 290 -31.99 -13.34 -10.64
C LYS A 290 -30.77 -13.26 -11.54
N VAL A 291 -30.79 -14.01 -12.64
CA VAL A 291 -29.65 -14.08 -13.58
C VAL A 291 -29.94 -13.38 -14.89
N ASN A 292 -28.92 -12.76 -15.48
CA ASN A 292 -29.04 -11.99 -16.73
C ASN A 292 -29.01 -12.88 -17.99
N ASN A 293 -28.47 -14.09 -17.91
CA ASN A 293 -28.35 -15.02 -19.03
C ASN A 293 -28.85 -16.41 -18.66
N ALA A 294 -30.14 -16.66 -18.90
CA ALA A 294 -30.78 -17.94 -18.60
C ALA A 294 -30.24 -19.12 -19.42
N SER A 295 -29.60 -18.86 -20.56
CA SER A 295 -29.01 -19.91 -21.42
C SER A 295 -27.64 -20.40 -20.95
N GLN A 296 -27.03 -19.68 -20.00
CA GLN A 296 -25.74 -20.03 -19.42
C GLN A 296 -25.87 -21.34 -18.62
N ARG A 297 -24.89 -22.24 -18.80
CA ARG A 297 -24.92 -23.58 -18.16
C ARG A 297 -24.25 -23.62 -16.81
N SER A 298 -23.34 -22.68 -16.51
CA SER A 298 -22.58 -22.65 -15.26
C SER A 298 -22.68 -21.27 -14.63
N HIS A 299 -23.10 -21.19 -13.38
CA HIS A 299 -23.20 -19.97 -12.61
C HIS A 299 -22.37 -20.11 -11.34
N GLU A 300 -21.70 -19.03 -10.96
CA GLU A 300 -20.91 -18.95 -9.73
C GLU A 300 -21.42 -17.75 -8.92
N PHE A 301 -21.69 -17.98 -7.63
CA PHE A 301 -22.17 -16.96 -6.71
C PHE A 301 -21.34 -17.00 -5.42
N LEU A 302 -20.92 -15.83 -4.95
CA LEU A 302 -20.38 -15.65 -3.61
C LEU A 302 -21.45 -14.98 -2.74
N ILE A 303 -21.92 -15.70 -1.73
CA ILE A 303 -22.97 -15.28 -0.81
C ILE A 303 -22.35 -15.14 0.59
N SER A 304 -22.43 -13.96 1.16
CA SER A 304 -21.96 -13.67 2.52
C SER A 304 -23.14 -13.40 3.43
N MET A 305 -23.09 -13.95 4.64
CA MET A 305 -24.09 -13.72 5.68
C MET A 305 -23.45 -13.73 7.06
N GLU A 306 -24.12 -13.11 8.02
CA GLU A 306 -23.66 -13.05 9.40
C GLU A 306 -24.81 -13.25 10.38
N ARG A 307 -24.48 -13.67 11.59
CA ARG A 307 -25.41 -13.78 12.71
C ARG A 307 -24.71 -13.41 14.00
N SER A 308 -25.31 -12.51 14.79
CA SER A 308 -24.80 -12.20 16.12
C SER A 308 -24.90 -13.40 17.07
N LEU A 309 -23.85 -13.61 17.86
CA LEU A 309 -23.74 -14.67 18.86
C LEU A 309 -23.97 -14.11 20.26
N SER A 310 -24.54 -14.95 21.13
CA SER A 310 -24.75 -14.66 22.56
C SER A 310 -24.31 -15.80 23.48
N ALA A 311 -23.82 -16.90 22.91
CA ALA A 311 -23.38 -18.10 23.60
C ALA A 311 -22.11 -18.64 22.94
N SER A 312 -21.32 -19.42 23.69
CA SER A 312 -20.08 -20.06 23.22
C SER A 312 -20.29 -21.38 22.46
N LYS A 313 -21.52 -21.59 21.97
CA LYS A 313 -21.90 -22.73 21.15
C LYS A 313 -23.05 -22.39 20.21
N THR A 314 -23.04 -22.94 19.00
CA THR A 314 -24.11 -22.82 18.02
C THR A 314 -23.98 -23.89 16.93
N ASP A 315 -25.05 -24.11 16.17
CA ASP A 315 -24.96 -24.88 14.93
C ASP A 315 -24.48 -23.98 13.79
N ALA A 316 -23.62 -24.53 12.92
CA ALA A 316 -23.21 -23.87 11.69
C ALA A 316 -24.33 -23.94 10.63
N PRO A 317 -24.54 -22.88 9.83
CA PRO A 317 -25.59 -22.85 8.83
C PRO A 317 -25.18 -23.55 7.53
N PHE A 318 -26.17 -24.11 6.83
CA PHE A 318 -26.01 -24.67 5.49
C PHE A 318 -27.03 -24.06 4.54
N LEU A 319 -26.55 -23.35 3.53
CA LEU A 319 -27.42 -22.88 2.44
C LEU A 319 -27.96 -24.08 1.65
N THR A 320 -29.17 -23.93 1.12
CA THR A 320 -29.80 -24.97 0.30
C THR A 320 -30.36 -24.36 -0.97
N PHE A 321 -30.02 -24.89 -2.14
CA PHE A 321 -30.64 -24.46 -3.40
C PHE A 321 -31.94 -25.23 -3.65
N LYS A 322 -33.06 -24.52 -3.78
CA LYS A 322 -34.35 -25.16 -4.07
C LYS A 322 -34.34 -25.82 -5.44
N ASN A 323 -34.87 -27.03 -5.53
CA ASN A 323 -34.97 -27.83 -6.75
C ASN A 323 -33.62 -28.26 -7.37
N ALA A 324 -32.51 -28.16 -6.62
CA ALA A 324 -31.26 -28.79 -7.03
C ALA A 324 -31.45 -30.32 -7.08
N GLN A 325 -31.05 -30.96 -8.18
CA GLN A 325 -31.10 -32.42 -8.31
C GLN A 325 -30.06 -33.11 -7.41
N ARG A 326 -28.93 -32.45 -7.21
CA ARG A 326 -27.84 -32.89 -6.35
C ARG A 326 -27.20 -31.67 -5.72
N GLU A 327 -26.96 -31.76 -4.42
CA GLU A 327 -26.22 -30.76 -3.67
C GLU A 327 -25.04 -31.44 -2.98
N THR A 328 -23.85 -30.97 -3.30
CA THR A 328 -22.60 -31.35 -2.62
C THR A 328 -21.99 -30.13 -1.99
N GLY A 329 -21.07 -30.34 -1.05
CA GLY A 329 -20.31 -29.22 -0.55
C GLY A 329 -19.16 -29.57 0.37
N GLU A 330 -18.37 -28.55 0.63
CA GLU A 330 -17.28 -28.55 1.60
C GLU A 330 -17.49 -27.44 2.60
N VAL A 331 -17.11 -27.69 3.85
CA VAL A 331 -17.16 -26.71 4.93
C VAL A 331 -15.76 -26.57 5.50
N LEU A 332 -15.30 -25.34 5.64
CA LEU A 332 -14.07 -24.99 6.32
C LEU A 332 -14.44 -24.11 7.52
N VAL A 333 -13.88 -24.42 8.69
CA VAL A 333 -14.18 -23.72 9.94
C VAL A 333 -12.91 -23.06 10.45
N GLU A 334 -12.99 -21.76 10.75
CA GLU A 334 -11.91 -20.96 11.32
C GLU A 334 -12.40 -20.18 12.54
N GLY A 335 -11.46 -19.84 13.42
CA GLY A 335 -11.72 -19.03 14.62
C GLY A 335 -10.96 -17.71 14.56
N ALA A 336 -11.65 -16.61 14.84
CA ALA A 336 -11.06 -15.28 14.84
C ALA A 336 -10.24 -15.04 16.11
N GLY A 337 -8.93 -14.96 15.97
CA GLY A 337 -8.00 -14.72 17.08
C GLY A 337 -7.63 -15.98 17.86
N SER A 338 -7.32 -15.82 19.14
CA SER A 338 -6.81 -16.91 20.01
C SER A 338 -7.97 -17.75 20.57
N MET A 339 -8.59 -18.58 19.73
CA MET A 339 -9.67 -19.50 20.15
C MET A 339 -9.49 -20.91 19.59
N GLU A 340 -9.93 -21.91 20.34
CA GLU A 340 -10.07 -23.30 19.89
C GLU A 340 -11.54 -23.62 19.61
N ILE A 341 -11.80 -24.19 18.43
CA ILE A 341 -13.12 -24.60 17.97
C ILE A 341 -13.23 -26.12 18.03
N ILE A 342 -14.21 -26.58 18.79
CA ILE A 342 -14.66 -27.97 18.83
C ILE A 342 -15.86 -28.09 17.87
N ALA A 343 -15.63 -28.76 16.75
CA ALA A 343 -16.63 -28.99 15.73
C ALA A 343 -17.12 -30.45 15.77
N THR A 344 -18.42 -30.68 16.00
CA THR A 344 -19.01 -32.02 16.07
C THR A 344 -19.93 -32.24 14.88
N GLU A 345 -19.52 -33.12 13.95
CA GLU A 345 -20.30 -33.47 12.77
C GLU A 345 -21.43 -34.46 13.07
N SER A 346 -22.52 -34.35 12.31
CA SER A 346 -23.63 -35.31 12.29
C SER A 346 -24.35 -35.29 10.93
N GLY A 347 -25.19 -36.30 10.69
CA GLY A 347 -25.88 -36.48 9.41
C GLY A 347 -24.91 -36.83 8.28
N SER A 348 -25.08 -36.17 7.12
CA SER A 348 -24.32 -36.47 5.89
C SER A 348 -22.91 -35.85 5.81
N LEU A 349 -22.44 -35.19 6.88
CA LEU A 349 -21.10 -34.61 6.96
C LEU A 349 -20.03 -35.66 7.26
N LYS A 350 -18.89 -35.51 6.61
CA LYS A 350 -17.69 -36.31 6.86
C LYS A 350 -16.51 -35.39 7.05
N ARG A 351 -15.81 -35.56 8.17
CA ARG A 351 -14.58 -34.82 8.48
C ARG A 351 -13.46 -35.18 7.49
N MET A 352 -12.62 -34.20 7.19
CA MET A 352 -11.46 -34.30 6.29
C MET A 352 -10.28 -33.47 6.85
N ASP A 353 -9.09 -33.67 6.30
CA ASP A 353 -7.94 -32.82 6.59
C ASP A 353 -8.14 -31.43 5.94
N VAL A 354 -7.79 -30.36 6.67
CA VAL A 354 -7.85 -28.97 6.18
C VAL A 354 -7.04 -28.78 4.87
N LYS A 355 -5.95 -29.53 4.70
CA LYS A 355 -5.11 -29.50 3.48
C LYS A 355 -5.79 -30.17 2.28
N GLU A 356 -6.82 -30.98 2.50
CA GLU A 356 -7.62 -31.58 1.42
C GLU A 356 -8.77 -30.70 0.96
N ALA A 357 -9.15 -29.66 1.74
CA ALA A 357 -10.22 -28.75 1.37
C ALA A 357 -9.96 -28.05 0.03
N ASN A 358 -10.99 -27.49 -0.58
CA ASN A 358 -10.86 -26.77 -1.84
C ASN A 358 -9.86 -25.58 -1.71
N PRO A 359 -8.91 -25.41 -2.65
CA PRO A 359 -7.94 -24.30 -2.62
C PRO A 359 -8.58 -22.91 -2.58
N TYR A 360 -9.68 -22.70 -3.30
CA TYR A 360 -10.42 -21.43 -3.29
C TYR A 360 -11.03 -21.18 -1.91
N LEU A 361 -11.60 -22.22 -1.29
CA LEU A 361 -12.15 -22.11 0.06
C LEU A 361 -11.09 -21.78 1.10
N ARG A 362 -9.89 -22.39 1.00
CA ARG A 362 -8.74 -22.01 1.84
C ARG A 362 -8.24 -20.59 1.59
N SER A 363 -8.33 -20.10 0.35
CA SER A 363 -7.90 -18.73 0.03
C SER A 363 -8.86 -17.66 0.57
N LEU A 364 -10.11 -18.02 0.86
CA LEU A 364 -11.09 -17.15 1.51
C LEU A 364 -10.88 -17.06 3.03
N ALA A 365 -10.16 -18.01 3.63
CA ALA A 365 -9.89 -18.04 5.07
C ALA A 365 -8.98 -16.88 5.49
N HIS A 366 -9.38 -16.14 6.52
CA HIS A 366 -8.60 -15.05 7.10
C HIS A 366 -7.78 -15.50 8.31
N PHE A 367 -8.19 -16.60 8.94
CA PHE A 367 -7.54 -17.19 10.10
C PHE A 367 -7.12 -18.63 9.80
N PRO A 368 -6.20 -19.22 10.58
CA PRO A 368 -5.83 -20.63 10.40
C PRO A 368 -7.06 -21.54 10.53
N PRO A 369 -7.44 -22.31 9.50
CA PRO A 369 -8.60 -23.18 9.60
C PRO A 369 -8.34 -24.34 10.58
N GLN A 370 -9.34 -24.67 11.39
CA GLN A 370 -9.22 -25.64 12.47
C GLN A 370 -9.93 -26.96 12.15
N ALA A 371 -10.96 -26.94 11.31
CA ALA A 371 -11.68 -28.14 10.89
C ALA A 371 -12.18 -28.01 9.46
N ALA A 372 -12.25 -29.14 8.75
CA ALA A 372 -12.80 -29.21 7.41
C ALA A 372 -13.71 -30.44 7.26
N PHE A 373 -14.75 -30.30 6.44
CA PHE A 373 -15.77 -31.32 6.22
C PHE A 373 -16.19 -31.35 4.75
N ARG A 374 -16.64 -32.51 4.27
CA ARG A 374 -17.38 -32.66 3.00
C ARG A 374 -18.73 -33.30 3.25
N TYR A 375 -19.72 -32.94 2.45
CA TYR A 375 -21.03 -33.58 2.48
C TYR A 375 -21.58 -33.82 1.08
N HIS A 376 -22.47 -34.80 1.01
CA HIS A 376 -23.34 -35.01 -0.13
C HIS A 376 -24.76 -35.08 0.42
N ARG A 377 -25.57 -34.08 0.12
CA ARG A 377 -26.90 -33.97 0.70
C ARG A 377 -27.80 -35.07 0.17
N GLN A 378 -28.51 -35.73 1.09
CA GLN A 378 -29.54 -36.70 0.74
C GLN A 378 -30.91 -36.15 1.16
N PRO A 379 -32.00 -36.49 0.46
CA PRO A 379 -33.34 -35.97 0.78
C PRO A 379 -33.79 -36.22 2.22
N ASN A 380 -33.29 -37.29 2.86
CA ASN A 380 -33.67 -37.71 4.21
C ASN A 380 -32.59 -37.43 5.27
N GLU A 381 -31.45 -36.84 4.89
CA GLU A 381 -30.31 -36.63 5.80
C GLU A 381 -29.58 -35.32 5.48
N ALA A 382 -29.84 -34.29 6.30
CA ALA A 382 -29.22 -32.98 6.18
C ALA A 382 -27.85 -32.93 6.90
N PRO A 383 -26.89 -32.15 6.39
CA PRO A 383 -25.63 -31.91 7.10
C PRO A 383 -25.89 -31.06 8.35
N THR A 384 -25.38 -31.49 9.50
CA THR A 384 -25.47 -30.75 10.76
C THR A 384 -24.11 -30.68 11.46
N LEU A 385 -23.67 -29.46 11.80
CA LEU A 385 -22.38 -29.21 12.40
C LEU A 385 -22.55 -28.35 13.65
N ALA A 386 -22.38 -28.97 14.82
CA ALA A 386 -22.38 -28.25 16.08
C ALA A 386 -20.99 -27.67 16.35
N LEU A 387 -20.92 -26.38 16.69
CA LEU A 387 -19.70 -25.66 17.01
C LEU A 387 -19.73 -25.23 18.48
N GLU A 388 -18.66 -25.53 19.20
CA GLU A 388 -18.37 -24.99 20.53
C GLU A 388 -16.98 -24.38 20.51
N TRP A 389 -16.72 -23.33 21.28
CA TRP A 389 -15.39 -22.70 21.29
C TRP A 389 -14.96 -22.22 22.67
N VAL A 390 -13.64 -22.23 22.86
CA VAL A 390 -12.95 -21.75 24.06
C VAL A 390 -11.96 -20.67 23.67
N ARG A 391 -12.02 -19.50 24.33
CA ARG A 391 -11.05 -18.42 24.14
C ARG A 391 -9.84 -18.60 25.03
N PHE A 392 -8.66 -18.37 24.45
CA PHE A 392 -7.42 -18.16 25.19
C PHE A 392 -7.12 -16.66 25.30
N PRO A 393 -6.55 -16.21 26.43
CA PRO A 393 -6.09 -14.84 26.55
C PRO A 393 -5.01 -14.57 25.51
N ASP A 394 -5.13 -13.44 24.80
CA ASP A 394 -4.11 -13.01 23.85
C ASP A 394 -2.79 -12.81 24.59
N SER A 395 -1.78 -13.60 24.24
CA SER A 395 -0.45 -13.45 24.81
C SER A 395 0.10 -12.07 24.40
N SER A 396 0.55 -11.28 25.36
CA SER A 396 1.11 -9.96 25.08
C SER A 396 2.33 -10.10 24.16
N VAL A 397 2.29 -9.47 22.99
CA VAL A 397 3.45 -9.39 22.08
C VAL A 397 4.62 -8.77 22.85
N LEU A 398 5.79 -9.40 22.80
CA LEU A 398 7.00 -8.91 23.44
C LEU A 398 7.33 -7.51 22.91
N GLY A 399 7.28 -6.50 23.78
CA GLY A 399 7.52 -5.11 23.41
C GLY A 399 8.99 -4.83 23.06
N ALA A 400 9.92 -5.60 23.62
CA ALA A 400 11.35 -5.55 23.36
C ALA A 400 12.02 -6.92 23.62
N VAL A 401 13.14 -7.18 22.95
CA VAL A 401 13.99 -8.38 23.13
C VAL A 401 15.46 -7.94 23.12
N ALA A 402 16.31 -8.55 23.95
CA ALA A 402 17.75 -8.40 23.87
C ALA A 402 18.37 -9.59 23.13
N GLU A 403 19.01 -9.34 22.00
CA GLU A 403 19.71 -10.37 21.21
C GLU A 403 20.97 -10.86 21.95
N ASN A 404 21.63 -9.97 22.68
CA ASN A 404 22.82 -10.29 23.45
C ASN A 404 22.94 -9.40 24.69
N ALA A 405 23.41 -9.98 25.79
CA ALA A 405 23.83 -9.29 27.00
C ALA A 405 25.29 -9.62 27.32
N ILE A 406 26.16 -8.63 27.23
CA ILE A 406 27.57 -8.73 27.65
C ILE A 406 27.68 -8.09 29.01
N VAL A 407 28.16 -8.85 29.99
CA VAL A 407 28.22 -8.42 31.38
C VAL A 407 29.64 -8.58 31.91
N THR A 408 30.16 -7.53 32.53
CA THR A 408 31.49 -7.54 33.16
C THR A 408 31.35 -7.17 34.62
N THR A 409 31.84 -8.02 35.52
CA THR A 409 31.78 -7.79 36.97
C THR A 409 33.15 -7.84 37.59
N LEU A 410 33.54 -6.76 38.25
CA LEU A 410 34.72 -6.70 39.09
C LEU A 410 34.33 -6.85 40.55
N VAL A 411 34.94 -7.80 41.26
CA VAL A 411 34.76 -7.98 42.70
C VAL A 411 36.03 -7.60 43.45
N THR A 412 35.88 -6.82 44.51
CA THR A 412 36.95 -6.40 45.40
C THR A 412 37.05 -7.32 46.62
N SER A 413 38.19 -7.33 47.30
CA SER A 413 38.38 -8.09 48.56
C SER A 413 37.47 -7.61 49.70
N GLU A 414 37.01 -6.37 49.64
CA GLU A 414 36.01 -5.79 50.56
C GLU A 414 34.58 -6.30 50.32
N GLY A 415 34.36 -7.13 49.29
CA GLY A 415 33.04 -7.67 48.95
C GLY A 415 32.18 -6.73 48.12
N LYS A 416 32.69 -5.55 47.75
CA LYS A 416 32.03 -4.67 46.78
C LYS A 416 32.22 -5.22 45.38
N SER A 417 31.16 -5.19 44.58
CA SER A 417 31.20 -5.54 43.16
C SER A 417 30.70 -4.40 42.30
N LEU A 418 31.42 -4.13 41.21
CA LEU A 418 31.04 -3.17 40.18
C LEU A 418 30.73 -3.94 38.91
N THR A 419 29.51 -3.80 38.41
CA THR A 419 29.02 -4.58 37.26
C THR A 419 28.54 -3.65 36.15
N GLU A 420 29.08 -3.82 34.96
CA GLU A 420 28.59 -3.23 33.72
C GLU A 420 27.75 -4.26 32.96
N VAL A 421 26.56 -3.85 32.53
CA VAL A 421 25.68 -4.65 31.68
C VAL A 421 25.53 -3.90 30.36
N LYS A 422 25.79 -4.56 29.24
CA LYS A 422 25.64 -4.03 27.89
C LYS A 422 24.70 -4.93 27.08
N LEU A 423 23.54 -4.39 26.73
CA LEU A 423 22.46 -5.08 26.02
C LEU A 423 22.39 -4.60 24.57
N ILE A 424 22.21 -5.51 23.63
CA ILE A 424 21.83 -5.21 22.25
C ILE A 424 20.32 -5.45 22.15
N ILE A 425 19.53 -4.36 22.17
CA ILE A 425 18.07 -4.42 22.30
C ILE A 425 17.41 -4.09 20.97
N LYS A 426 16.45 -4.92 20.59
CA LYS A 426 15.45 -4.61 19.55
C LYS A 426 14.12 -4.27 20.22
N ASN A 427 13.70 -3.02 20.11
CA ASN A 427 12.52 -2.50 20.81
C ASN A 427 11.43 -2.03 19.84
N GLN A 428 10.23 -2.58 19.97
CA GLN A 428 9.09 -2.25 19.12
C GLN A 428 8.08 -1.34 19.83
N ALA A 429 7.92 -1.48 21.15
CA ALA A 429 6.83 -0.81 21.86
C ALA A 429 7.13 -0.45 23.32
N GLN A 430 8.24 -0.94 23.91
CA GLN A 430 8.49 -0.82 25.34
C GLN A 430 9.15 0.53 25.69
N PRO A 431 8.57 1.36 26.57
CA PRO A 431 9.12 2.68 26.88
C PRO A 431 10.27 2.68 27.89
N PHE A 432 10.36 1.66 28.73
CA PHE A 432 11.38 1.54 29.79
C PHE A 432 11.77 0.08 29.98
N LEU A 433 13.06 -0.15 30.23
CA LEU A 433 13.59 -1.42 30.74
C LEU A 433 13.50 -1.37 32.27
N LYS A 434 12.76 -2.28 32.88
CA LYS A 434 12.76 -2.45 34.33
C LYS A 434 13.94 -3.33 34.73
N VAL A 435 14.69 -2.86 35.73
CA VAL A 435 15.86 -3.54 36.26
C VAL A 435 15.61 -3.81 37.74
N ALA A 436 15.36 -5.08 38.08
CA ALA A 436 15.19 -5.55 39.44
C ALA A 436 16.57 -5.72 40.10
N LEU A 437 17.07 -4.62 40.69
CA LEU A 437 18.36 -4.62 41.37
C LEU A 437 18.35 -5.51 42.63
N PRO A 438 19.43 -6.27 42.90
CA PRO A 438 19.63 -6.94 44.19
C PRO A 438 19.62 -5.97 45.37
N ALA A 439 19.28 -6.46 46.56
CA ALA A 439 19.29 -5.65 47.77
C ALA A 439 20.69 -5.07 48.04
N GLY A 440 20.79 -3.76 48.28
CA GLY A 440 22.08 -3.09 48.49
C GLY A 440 22.85 -2.73 47.22
N ALA A 441 22.23 -2.87 46.03
CA ALA A 441 22.77 -2.38 44.77
C ALA A 441 22.19 -1.02 44.36
N SER A 442 22.99 -0.21 43.66
CA SER A 442 22.57 1.08 43.11
C SER A 442 23.14 1.29 41.70
N VAL A 443 22.31 1.74 40.75
CA VAL A 443 22.79 2.14 39.41
C VAL A 443 23.60 3.42 39.52
N LEU A 444 24.81 3.43 38.98
CA LEU A 444 25.71 4.58 38.93
C LEU A 444 25.57 5.36 37.63
N SER A 445 25.48 4.67 36.49
CA SER A 445 25.35 5.27 35.16
C SER A 445 24.49 4.42 34.24
N ALA A 446 23.86 5.04 33.25
CA ALA A 446 23.15 4.37 32.17
C ALA A 446 23.29 5.17 30.87
N ASP A 447 23.44 4.46 29.76
CA ASP A 447 23.60 5.00 28.42
C ASP A 447 22.65 4.24 27.46
N VAL A 448 21.96 4.95 26.58
CA VAL A 448 20.98 4.40 25.62
C VAL A 448 21.33 4.95 24.24
N ALA A 449 21.67 4.06 23.32
CA ALA A 449 22.17 4.41 21.98
C ALA A 449 23.34 5.41 21.99
N GLY A 450 24.19 5.34 23.02
CA GLY A 450 25.33 6.25 23.21
C GLY A 450 24.99 7.57 23.91
N GLU A 451 23.72 7.84 24.22
CA GLU A 451 23.32 9.02 24.99
C GLU A 451 23.16 8.70 26.48
N LYS A 452 23.68 9.60 27.35
CA LYS A 452 23.55 9.47 28.80
C LYS A 452 22.11 9.67 29.26
N VAL A 453 21.57 8.68 29.94
CA VAL A 453 20.22 8.73 30.51
C VAL A 453 20.27 8.61 32.02
N LYS A 454 19.37 9.32 32.69
CA LYS A 454 19.20 9.17 34.14
C LYS A 454 18.20 8.03 34.39
N PRO A 455 18.57 6.97 35.13
CA PRO A 455 17.61 5.98 35.59
C PRO A 455 16.51 6.64 36.42
N VAL A 456 15.26 6.19 36.25
CA VAL A 456 14.10 6.69 36.97
C VAL A 456 13.67 5.64 37.98
N GLU A 457 13.44 6.07 39.22
CA GLU A 457 12.89 5.19 40.25
C GLU A 457 11.36 5.19 40.14
N GLY A 458 10.79 4.02 39.83
CA GLY A 458 9.35 3.80 39.78
C GLY A 458 8.83 3.08 41.03
N PRO A 459 7.50 2.89 41.17
CA PRO A 459 6.89 2.15 42.28
C PRO A 459 7.41 0.71 42.44
N ASP A 460 7.87 0.12 41.32
CA ASP A 460 8.30 -1.28 41.22
C ASP A 460 9.82 -1.41 41.01
N GLY A 461 10.61 -0.37 41.30
CA GLY A 461 12.07 -0.37 41.19
C GLY A 461 12.65 0.51 40.07
N ASN A 462 13.92 0.28 39.73
CA ASN A 462 14.69 1.12 38.79
C ASN A 462 14.28 0.87 37.34
N ARG A 463 14.14 1.97 36.58
CA ARG A 463 13.72 1.97 35.18
C ARG A 463 14.73 2.72 34.33
N VAL A 464 15.28 2.07 33.32
CA VAL A 464 16.14 2.69 32.30
C VAL A 464 15.26 3.07 31.09
N PRO A 465 15.21 4.34 30.67
CA PRO A 465 14.45 4.74 29.49
C PRO A 465 14.88 3.98 28.22
N LEU A 466 13.94 3.64 27.35
CA LEU A 466 14.21 3.02 26.05
C LEU A 466 13.70 3.91 24.90
N LEU A 467 14.32 3.79 23.72
CA LEU A 467 13.87 4.48 22.52
C LEU A 467 12.64 3.77 21.93
N ARG A 468 11.56 4.50 21.62
CA ARG A 468 10.32 3.93 21.04
C ARG A 468 10.39 3.86 19.51
N ALA A 469 9.74 2.85 18.91
CA ALA A 469 9.48 2.82 17.47
C ALA A 469 8.57 3.99 17.06
N GLY A 470 9.03 4.83 16.12
CA GLY A 470 8.41 6.09 15.72
C GLY A 470 9.38 7.27 15.69
N PHE A 471 10.51 7.14 16.39
CA PHE A 471 11.72 7.96 16.24
C PHE A 471 12.88 6.97 16.00
N ARG A 472 13.05 6.56 14.74
CA ARG A 472 14.04 5.60 14.18
C ARG A 472 14.99 4.98 15.22
N PRO A 473 14.69 3.77 15.70
CA PRO A 473 15.42 2.64 15.11
C PRO A 473 14.52 1.43 14.87
N THR A 474 14.45 0.99 13.60
CA THR A 474 14.00 -0.36 13.22
C THR A 474 15.06 -1.42 13.51
N ASP A 475 16.27 -0.99 13.85
CA ASP A 475 17.47 -1.80 14.11
C ASP A 475 17.74 -1.93 15.62
N ALA A 476 18.54 -2.94 15.99
CA ALA A 476 18.97 -3.11 17.37
C ALA A 476 19.90 -1.96 17.80
N TYR A 477 19.80 -1.54 19.06
CA TYR A 477 20.65 -0.49 19.64
C TYR A 477 21.21 -0.91 21.00
N THR A 478 22.32 -0.31 21.39
CA THR A 478 22.98 -0.62 22.66
C THR A 478 22.33 0.11 23.82
N VAL A 479 22.03 -0.61 24.90
CA VAL A 479 21.71 -0.05 26.22
C VAL A 479 22.76 -0.57 27.19
N SER A 480 23.47 0.32 27.88
CA SER A 480 24.40 -0.07 28.92
C SER A 480 24.10 0.62 30.24
N PHE A 481 24.40 -0.05 31.34
CA PHE A 481 24.34 0.55 32.67
C PHE A 481 25.35 -0.10 33.60
N VAL A 482 25.82 0.69 34.56
CA VAL A 482 26.77 0.26 35.59
C VAL A 482 26.09 0.34 36.94
N PHE A 483 26.17 -0.73 37.73
CA PHE A 483 25.70 -0.72 39.11
C PHE A 483 26.78 -1.19 40.07
N LEU A 484 26.72 -0.64 41.28
CA LEU A 484 27.56 -1.03 42.40
C LEU A 484 26.70 -1.83 43.38
N HIS A 485 27.20 -2.97 43.83
CA HIS A 485 26.62 -3.76 44.89
C HIS A 485 27.59 -3.88 46.07
N SER A 486 27.10 -3.63 47.28
CA SER A 486 27.90 -3.66 48.50
C SER A 486 27.69 -4.97 49.25
N GLY A 487 28.53 -5.97 48.95
CA GLY A 487 28.53 -7.26 49.64
C GLY A 487 29.42 -7.30 50.88
N ALA A 488 29.54 -8.50 51.47
CA ALA A 488 30.37 -8.74 52.64
C ALA A 488 31.85 -9.03 52.26
N PRO A 489 32.84 -8.54 53.05
CA PRO A 489 34.26 -8.81 52.79
C PRO A 489 34.60 -10.30 52.75
N PHE A 490 35.58 -10.65 51.91
CA PHE A 490 36.01 -12.03 51.74
C PHE A 490 36.79 -12.51 52.98
N ALA A 491 36.34 -13.62 53.58
CA ALA A 491 37.03 -14.27 54.69
C ALA A 491 38.30 -15.03 54.23
N LYS A 492 39.02 -15.70 55.15
CA LYS A 492 40.18 -16.56 54.75
C LYS A 492 39.77 -17.76 53.89
N LYS A 493 38.53 -18.24 54.03
CA LYS A 493 37.88 -19.26 53.21
C LYS A 493 36.36 -19.13 53.33
N GLY A 494 35.61 -19.46 52.30
CA GLY A 494 34.15 -19.39 52.34
C GLY A 494 33.50 -19.73 51.00
N GLY A 495 32.17 -19.68 50.98
CA GLY A 495 31.38 -19.62 49.75
C GLY A 495 30.95 -18.17 49.51
N SER A 496 30.81 -17.79 48.25
CA SER A 496 30.22 -16.52 47.84
C SER A 496 29.33 -16.74 46.63
N ASP A 497 28.40 -15.83 46.44
CA ASP A 497 27.61 -15.74 45.24
C ASP A 497 27.59 -14.32 44.69
N ILE A 498 27.34 -14.23 43.38
CA ILE A 498 27.14 -12.98 42.66
C ILE A 498 25.89 -13.18 41.82
N SER A 499 25.00 -12.19 41.81
CA SER A 499 23.82 -12.20 40.97
C SER A 499 23.71 -10.95 40.10
N LEU A 500 23.13 -11.14 38.92
CA LEU A 500 22.76 -10.08 38.00
C LEU A 500 21.30 -9.71 38.20
N PRO A 501 20.94 -8.43 37.99
CA PRO A 501 19.55 -7.99 38.14
C PRO A 501 18.62 -8.69 37.15
N GLY A 502 17.41 -9.00 37.59
CA GLY A 502 16.34 -9.44 36.70
C GLY A 502 15.90 -8.30 35.77
N MET A 503 15.62 -8.61 34.51
CA MET A 503 15.19 -7.64 33.49
C MET A 503 13.86 -8.06 32.89
N ASP A 504 12.98 -7.09 32.61
CA ASP A 504 11.64 -7.34 32.06
C ASP A 504 11.58 -7.51 30.53
N ILE A 505 12.69 -7.98 29.95
CA ILE A 505 12.82 -8.35 28.54
C ILE A 505 13.53 -9.71 28.45
N PRO A 506 13.15 -10.57 27.49
CA PRO A 506 13.89 -11.79 27.22
C PRO A 506 15.27 -11.48 26.63
N ILE A 507 16.27 -12.27 27.00
CA ILE A 507 17.66 -12.18 26.54
C ILE A 507 18.03 -13.50 25.88
N ASP A 508 18.35 -13.47 24.58
CA ASP A 508 18.65 -14.69 23.82
C ASP A 508 19.95 -15.34 24.28
N LEU A 509 21.00 -14.55 24.50
CA LEU A 509 22.29 -15.01 25.00
C LEU A 509 22.90 -14.01 26.00
N LEU A 510 23.24 -14.51 27.19
CA LEU A 510 23.98 -13.76 28.19
C LEU A 510 25.41 -14.30 28.29
N GLN A 511 26.39 -13.41 28.14
CA GLN A 511 27.81 -13.65 28.34
C GLN A 511 28.28 -12.85 29.56
N TRP A 512 28.93 -13.52 30.50
CA TRP A 512 29.32 -12.90 31.76
C TRP A 512 30.77 -13.18 32.11
N GLU A 513 31.56 -12.12 32.23
CA GLU A 513 32.93 -12.15 32.72
C GLU A 513 32.98 -11.65 34.17
N VAL A 514 33.60 -12.44 35.05
CA VAL A 514 33.75 -12.14 36.48
C VAL A 514 35.23 -12.08 36.83
N PHE A 515 35.69 -10.91 37.28
CA PHE A 515 37.02 -10.67 37.80
C PHE A 515 37.03 -10.77 39.33
N LEU A 516 37.75 -11.77 39.85
CA LEU A 516 37.89 -11.99 41.29
C LEU A 516 39.31 -11.61 41.78
N PRO A 517 39.48 -11.14 43.03
CA PRO A 517 40.79 -10.70 43.52
C PRO A 517 41.84 -11.82 43.51
N GLU A 518 43.04 -11.53 42.98
CA GLU A 518 44.09 -12.55 42.78
C GLU A 518 44.58 -13.20 44.07
N GLN A 519 44.39 -12.55 45.22
CA GLN A 519 44.80 -13.07 46.53
C GLN A 519 43.98 -14.28 47.00
N TYR A 520 42.89 -14.64 46.30
CA TYR A 520 42.10 -15.82 46.58
C TYR A 520 42.22 -16.86 45.47
N LYS A 521 42.29 -18.14 45.85
CA LYS A 521 42.09 -19.26 44.96
C LYS A 521 40.61 -19.63 44.96
N VAL A 522 39.99 -19.62 43.79
CA VAL A 522 38.55 -19.83 43.59
C VAL A 522 38.32 -21.16 42.87
N LYS A 523 37.28 -21.89 43.27
CA LYS A 523 36.89 -23.19 42.70
C LYS A 523 35.42 -23.51 42.99
N ASP A 524 34.94 -24.63 42.46
CA ASP A 524 33.58 -25.15 42.68
C ASP A 524 32.50 -24.16 42.21
N PHE A 525 32.57 -23.74 40.94
CA PHE A 525 31.56 -22.89 40.32
C PHE A 525 30.23 -23.64 40.12
N GLY A 526 29.12 -22.96 40.38
CA GLY A 526 27.76 -23.44 40.17
C GLY A 526 26.76 -22.28 40.04
N GLY A 527 25.48 -22.56 40.18
CA GLY A 527 24.39 -21.61 39.91
C GLY A 527 23.74 -21.87 38.55
N ASP A 528 23.13 -20.84 37.98
CA ASP A 528 22.26 -20.96 36.79
C ASP A 528 23.00 -20.61 35.49
N VAL A 529 24.34 -20.68 35.52
CA VAL A 529 25.20 -20.38 34.38
C VAL A 529 26.11 -21.55 34.04
N LEU A 530 26.53 -21.61 32.79
CA LEU A 530 27.49 -22.57 32.28
C LEU A 530 28.87 -21.91 32.19
N ALA A 531 29.93 -22.62 32.57
CA ALA A 531 31.29 -22.14 32.28
C ALA A 531 31.51 -22.12 30.77
N ALA A 532 32.08 -21.03 30.24
CA ALA A 532 32.14 -20.79 28.79
C ALA A 532 32.93 -21.86 28.02
N ASP A 533 33.89 -22.52 28.66
CA ASP A 533 34.67 -23.64 28.14
C ASP A 533 33.88 -24.95 27.98
N LEU A 534 32.71 -25.05 28.61
CA LEU A 534 31.81 -26.20 28.52
C LEU A 534 30.76 -26.06 27.40
N VAL A 535 30.74 -24.92 26.69
CA VAL A 535 29.79 -24.64 25.59
C VAL A 535 30.47 -24.87 24.23
N PRO A 536 29.86 -25.61 23.28
CA PRO A 536 30.45 -25.86 21.96
C PRO A 536 30.75 -24.57 21.18
N PRO A 537 31.87 -24.48 20.42
CA PRO A 537 32.24 -23.29 19.65
C PRO A 537 31.15 -22.80 18.67
N ALA A 538 30.36 -23.72 18.10
CA ALA A 538 29.27 -23.41 17.18
C ALA A 538 28.15 -22.54 17.81
N PHE A 539 27.97 -22.60 19.13
CA PHE A 539 27.04 -21.74 19.88
C PHE A 539 27.61 -20.33 20.11
N VAL A 540 28.93 -20.18 20.07
CA VAL A 540 29.64 -18.90 20.25
C VAL A 540 29.83 -18.19 18.90
N GLU A 541 30.18 -18.90 17.83
CA GLU A 541 30.39 -18.33 16.49
C GLU A 541 29.10 -17.85 15.82
N SER A 542 27.94 -18.44 16.13
CA SER A 542 26.65 -18.00 15.57
C SER A 542 26.17 -16.64 16.13
N ASN A 543 26.70 -16.21 17.28
CA ASN A 543 26.34 -14.95 17.96
C ASN A 543 27.51 -13.97 18.15
N VAL A 544 28.76 -14.35 17.83
CA VAL A 544 29.96 -13.49 17.87
C VAL A 544 30.45 -13.21 16.46
N GLY A 545 29.59 -12.61 15.64
CA GLY A 545 29.97 -12.06 14.32
C GLY A 545 30.68 -10.70 14.40
N ALA A 546 31.14 -10.25 15.57
CA ALA A 546 31.57 -8.86 15.77
C ALA A 546 32.69 -8.63 16.79
N THR A 547 33.59 -9.58 17.07
CA THR A 547 34.81 -9.28 17.87
C THR A 547 35.92 -10.30 17.62
N ASN A 548 36.66 -10.17 16.50
CA ASN A 548 38.05 -10.65 16.41
C ASN A 548 38.71 -10.11 15.12
N GLU A 549 39.14 -8.85 15.16
CA GLU A 549 40.11 -8.32 14.21
C GLU A 549 41.35 -7.84 14.98
N LEU A 550 42.34 -8.72 15.14
CA LEU A 550 43.73 -8.29 15.23
C LEU A 550 44.64 -9.24 14.44
N MET A 551 45.35 -8.63 13.50
CA MET A 551 46.54 -9.10 12.78
C MET A 551 46.34 -10.02 11.57
N GLN A 552 45.85 -9.45 10.46
CA GLN A 552 46.53 -9.67 9.18
C GLN A 552 46.40 -8.43 8.28
N GLU A 553 47.57 -7.91 7.91
CA GLU A 553 47.76 -6.71 7.12
C GLU A 553 47.38 -6.96 5.64
N SER A 554 46.83 -5.92 4.99
CA SER A 554 46.66 -5.68 3.54
C SER A 554 45.34 -6.09 2.83
N ALA A 555 44.33 -5.21 2.88
CA ALA A 555 43.54 -4.72 1.72
C ALA A 555 42.59 -3.57 2.15
N PRO A 556 42.33 -2.56 1.29
CA PRO A 556 41.52 -1.40 1.68
C PRO A 556 40.03 -1.72 1.81
N VAL A 557 39.53 -1.53 3.03
CA VAL A 557 38.16 -1.32 3.53
C VAL A 557 37.04 -1.22 2.48
N ALA A 558 36.23 -2.27 2.37
CA ALA A 558 34.81 -2.19 2.01
C ALA A 558 34.00 -2.37 3.31
N GLY A 559 33.17 -1.39 3.67
CA GLY A 559 32.41 -1.40 4.92
C GLY A 559 31.46 -2.60 5.02
N ASN A 560 31.41 -3.24 6.18
CA ASN A 560 30.45 -4.30 6.49
C ASN A 560 29.02 -3.73 6.52
N PHE A 561 28.28 -3.93 5.43
CA PHE A 561 26.84 -3.66 5.35
C PHE A 561 26.07 -4.98 5.25
N ASN A 562 25.24 -5.28 6.26
CA ASN A 562 24.43 -6.50 6.32
C ASN A 562 23.15 -6.35 5.49
N PHE A 563 23.26 -6.53 4.18
CA PHE A 563 22.08 -6.82 3.35
C PHE A 563 21.57 -8.24 3.66
N ARG A 564 20.31 -8.37 4.10
CA ARG A 564 19.64 -9.68 4.22
C ARG A 564 19.19 -10.14 2.82
N MET A 565 20.12 -10.69 2.04
CA MET A 565 19.82 -11.33 0.76
C MET A 565 19.55 -12.83 0.97
N GLU A 566 18.54 -13.39 0.30
CA GLU A 566 18.36 -14.84 0.19
C GLU A 566 19.60 -15.51 -0.38
N SER A 567 19.93 -16.72 0.07
CA SER A 567 21.13 -17.47 -0.36
C SER A 567 21.24 -17.52 -1.89
N LEU A 568 22.37 -17.08 -2.43
CA LEU A 568 22.67 -17.14 -3.87
C LEU A 568 22.91 -18.60 -4.31
N LEU A 569 22.31 -19.00 -5.43
CA LEU A 569 22.55 -20.33 -6.02
C LEU A 569 23.80 -20.33 -6.91
N PRO A 570 24.41 -21.50 -7.19
CA PRO A 570 25.53 -21.59 -8.13
C PRO A 570 25.24 -20.88 -9.46
N GLY A 571 26.18 -20.06 -9.92
CA GLY A 571 26.02 -19.23 -11.11
C GLY A 571 25.17 -17.96 -10.94
N GLN A 572 24.75 -17.61 -9.71
CA GLN A 572 24.12 -16.32 -9.39
C GLN A 572 25.09 -15.38 -8.69
N LEU A 573 25.10 -14.12 -9.13
CA LEU A 573 25.85 -13.04 -8.50
C LEU A 573 24.89 -11.92 -8.13
N GLY A 574 25.01 -11.36 -6.93
CA GLY A 574 24.15 -10.27 -6.50
C GLY A 574 24.72 -9.57 -5.27
N GLY A 575 24.09 -8.48 -4.87
CA GLY A 575 24.40 -7.78 -3.62
C GLY A 575 23.57 -6.53 -3.47
N GLY A 576 23.99 -5.61 -2.61
CA GLY A 576 23.26 -4.37 -2.34
C GLY A 576 24.06 -3.11 -2.67
N VAL A 577 23.34 -2.03 -2.98
CA VAL A 577 23.90 -0.71 -3.35
C VAL A 577 23.42 0.34 -2.37
N LEU A 578 24.35 1.03 -1.72
CA LEU A 578 24.10 2.15 -0.79
C LEU A 578 24.71 3.46 -1.28
N ASP A 579 24.32 4.58 -0.68
CA ASP A 579 25.04 5.85 -0.74
C ASP A 579 25.98 6.05 0.45
N GLN A 580 26.75 7.15 0.43
CA GLN A 580 27.68 7.52 1.51
C GLN A 580 27.01 7.78 2.87
N SER A 581 25.70 8.03 2.90
CA SER A 581 24.92 8.20 4.13
C SER A 581 24.39 6.87 4.69
N GLY A 582 24.59 5.76 3.95
CA GLY A 582 24.07 4.44 4.29
C GLY A 582 22.63 4.18 3.80
N ALA A 583 22.07 5.08 2.97
CA ALA A 583 20.74 4.87 2.39
C ALA A 583 20.81 3.94 1.17
N VAL A 584 19.79 3.09 1.00
CA VAL A 584 19.70 2.17 -0.15
C VAL A 584 19.42 2.90 -1.46
N ILE A 585 20.10 2.52 -2.53
CA ILE A 585 19.90 3.09 -3.87
C ILE A 585 19.07 2.09 -4.70
N GLY A 586 17.77 2.35 -4.84
CA GLY A 586 16.89 1.63 -5.75
C GLY A 586 17.05 2.08 -7.21
N ASN A 587 16.70 1.21 -8.16
CA ASN A 587 16.79 1.42 -9.61
C ASN A 587 18.20 1.77 -10.15
N ALA A 588 19.28 1.44 -9.44
CA ALA A 588 20.63 1.53 -9.96
C ALA A 588 20.85 0.45 -11.04
N HIS A 589 21.41 0.82 -12.18
CA HIS A 589 21.72 -0.09 -13.28
C HIS A 589 23.04 -0.80 -13.01
N VAL A 590 22.99 -2.13 -12.94
CA VAL A 590 24.16 -2.99 -12.75
C VAL A 590 24.46 -3.75 -14.03
N THR A 591 25.69 -3.63 -14.51
CA THR A 591 26.22 -4.35 -15.69
C THR A 591 27.42 -5.20 -15.27
N VAL A 592 27.30 -6.52 -15.36
CA VAL A 592 28.38 -7.47 -15.10
C VAL A 592 28.92 -7.99 -16.43
N THR A 593 30.21 -7.83 -16.68
CA THR A 593 30.86 -8.27 -17.93
C THR A 593 31.91 -9.34 -17.63
N SER A 594 31.85 -10.50 -18.29
CA SER A 594 32.93 -11.49 -18.25
C SER A 594 34.12 -10.97 -19.06
N SER A 595 35.27 -10.81 -18.41
CA SER A 595 36.49 -10.31 -19.07
C SER A 595 37.10 -11.33 -20.03
N GLU A 596 36.73 -12.60 -19.92
CA GLU A 596 37.24 -13.69 -20.75
C GLU A 596 36.41 -13.87 -22.03
N THR A 597 35.09 -13.68 -21.95
CA THR A 597 34.16 -13.93 -23.07
C THR A 597 33.51 -12.67 -23.63
N GLY A 598 33.61 -11.54 -22.94
CA GLY A 598 32.89 -10.30 -23.26
C GLY A 598 31.39 -10.35 -22.97
N TYR A 599 30.87 -11.47 -22.44
CA TYR A 599 29.45 -11.65 -22.14
C TYR A 599 28.98 -10.67 -21.08
N LYS A 600 27.86 -9.97 -21.34
CA LYS A 600 27.28 -8.95 -20.44
C LYS A 600 25.97 -9.44 -19.84
N MET A 601 25.80 -9.22 -18.54
CA MET A 601 24.59 -9.49 -17.77
C MET A 601 24.15 -8.18 -17.12
N ASN A 602 22.87 -7.85 -17.23
CA ASN A 602 22.32 -6.61 -16.70
C ASN A 602 21.29 -6.91 -15.61
N ALA A 603 21.27 -6.08 -14.57
CA ALA A 603 20.27 -6.07 -13.52
C ALA A 603 19.97 -4.64 -13.09
N ALA A 604 18.85 -4.44 -12.37
CA ALA A 604 18.56 -3.20 -11.67
C ALA A 604 18.36 -3.50 -10.18
N THR A 605 18.71 -2.56 -9.31
CA THR A 605 18.42 -2.71 -7.87
C THR A 605 16.92 -2.54 -7.61
N ASN A 606 16.37 -3.34 -6.71
CA ASN A 606 14.98 -3.23 -6.27
C ASN A 606 14.78 -2.07 -5.26
N ALA A 607 13.58 -1.94 -4.68
CA ALA A 607 13.26 -0.91 -3.69
C ALA A 607 14.10 -0.99 -2.39
N GLU A 608 14.72 -2.14 -2.13
CA GLU A 608 15.59 -2.40 -0.98
C GLU A 608 17.08 -2.24 -1.32
N GLY A 609 17.40 -1.80 -2.55
CA GLY A 609 18.77 -1.63 -3.04
C GLY A 609 19.48 -2.93 -3.44
N LEU A 610 18.78 -4.06 -3.49
CA LEU A 610 19.32 -5.38 -3.82
C LEU A 610 19.26 -5.65 -5.33
N TRP A 611 20.29 -6.29 -5.89
CA TRP A 611 20.35 -6.71 -7.30
C TRP A 611 20.86 -8.15 -7.44
N ARG A 612 20.50 -8.81 -8.54
CA ARG A 612 20.97 -10.17 -8.86
C ARG A 612 21.03 -10.39 -10.37
N VAL A 613 22.08 -11.06 -10.84
CA VAL A 613 22.23 -11.59 -12.20
C VAL A 613 22.32 -13.12 -12.17
N PHE A 614 21.87 -13.75 -13.24
CA PHE A 614 21.88 -15.20 -13.41
C PHE A 614 22.84 -15.60 -14.52
N GLY A 615 23.49 -16.77 -14.38
CA GLY A 615 24.40 -17.31 -15.38
C GLY A 615 25.77 -16.63 -15.40
N ALA A 616 26.25 -16.12 -14.26
CA ALA A 616 27.59 -15.58 -14.13
C ALA A 616 28.64 -16.72 -14.18
N PRO A 617 29.59 -16.72 -15.13
CA PRO A 617 30.64 -17.73 -15.20
C PRO A 617 31.72 -17.48 -14.15
N SER A 618 32.37 -18.54 -13.65
CA SER A 618 33.60 -18.40 -12.87
C SER A 618 34.70 -17.72 -13.71
N GLY A 619 35.48 -16.83 -13.10
CA GLY A 619 36.55 -16.09 -13.78
C GLY A 619 36.57 -14.60 -13.40
N ARG A 620 37.30 -13.81 -14.19
CA ARG A 620 37.36 -12.34 -13.96
C ARG A 620 36.12 -11.65 -14.50
N LEU A 621 35.36 -10.99 -13.62
CA LEU A 621 34.19 -10.20 -13.97
C LEU A 621 34.45 -8.72 -13.72
N LYS A 622 33.96 -7.86 -14.61
CA LYS A 622 33.91 -6.41 -14.45
C LYS A 622 32.48 -5.99 -14.14
N ILE A 623 32.26 -5.48 -12.94
CA ILE A 623 30.95 -4.99 -12.47
C ILE A 623 30.95 -3.47 -12.60
N ARG A 624 29.95 -2.92 -13.30
CA ARG A 624 29.69 -1.49 -13.42
C ARG A 624 28.32 -1.18 -12.84
N ILE A 625 28.25 -0.17 -11.97
CA ILE A 625 27.01 0.27 -11.33
C ILE A 625 26.83 1.76 -11.61
N ASP A 626 25.68 2.09 -12.20
CA ASP A 626 25.29 3.44 -12.63
C ASP A 626 23.97 3.83 -11.97
N SER A 627 23.90 5.03 -11.39
CA SER A 627 22.66 5.61 -10.86
C SER A 627 22.65 7.13 -11.08
N PRO A 628 21.52 7.75 -11.49
CA PRO A 628 21.43 9.19 -11.65
C PRO A 628 21.82 9.96 -10.37
N GLY A 629 22.66 10.98 -10.50
CA GLY A 629 23.15 11.77 -9.36
C GLY A 629 24.32 11.12 -8.59
N PHE A 630 24.76 9.93 -8.99
CA PHE A 630 25.91 9.24 -8.40
C PHE A 630 27.05 9.08 -9.40
N LYS A 631 28.28 9.02 -8.89
CA LYS A 631 29.46 8.70 -9.70
C LYS A 631 29.42 7.20 -10.02
N SER A 632 29.43 6.86 -11.31
CA SER A 632 29.52 5.47 -11.76
C SER A 632 30.71 4.75 -11.12
N MET A 633 30.45 3.56 -10.60
CA MET A 633 31.46 2.71 -9.98
C MET A 633 31.76 1.52 -10.89
N VAL A 634 33.04 1.21 -11.07
CA VAL A 634 33.50 0.05 -11.84
C VAL A 634 34.51 -0.71 -11.00
N GLN A 635 34.30 -2.02 -10.83
CA GLN A 635 35.21 -2.88 -10.08
C GLN A 635 35.42 -4.22 -10.81
N ASP A 636 36.66 -4.66 -10.86
CA ASP A 636 37.02 -5.99 -11.34
C ASP A 636 37.07 -6.96 -10.15
N VAL A 637 36.43 -8.12 -10.28
CA VAL A 637 36.35 -9.16 -9.25
C VAL A 637 36.68 -10.53 -9.83
N ILE A 638 37.29 -11.41 -9.04
CA ILE A 638 37.43 -12.82 -9.36
C ILE A 638 36.24 -13.54 -8.72
N TYR A 639 35.39 -14.13 -9.56
CA TYR A 639 34.17 -14.79 -9.12
C TYR A 639 34.27 -16.32 -9.28
N ASP A 640 33.77 -17.06 -8.30
CA ASP A 640 33.65 -18.52 -8.33
C ASP A 640 32.16 -18.91 -8.28
N ALA A 641 31.64 -19.39 -9.40
CA ALA A 641 30.24 -19.79 -9.54
C ALA A 641 29.85 -20.97 -8.63
N SER A 642 30.80 -21.74 -8.11
CA SER A 642 30.54 -22.85 -7.18
C SER A 642 30.40 -22.38 -5.72
N ARG A 643 30.85 -21.16 -5.42
CA ARG A 643 30.80 -20.54 -4.09
C ARG A 643 30.33 -19.09 -4.21
N PRO A 644 29.04 -18.87 -4.54
CA PRO A 644 28.52 -17.52 -4.75
C PRO A 644 28.52 -16.73 -3.44
N GLY A 645 29.01 -15.49 -3.48
CA GLY A 645 29.02 -14.55 -2.37
C GLY A 645 28.44 -13.20 -2.77
N PRO A 646 27.89 -12.42 -1.83
CA PRO A 646 27.29 -11.13 -2.15
C PRO A 646 28.35 -10.07 -2.49
N PHE A 647 28.02 -9.18 -3.42
CA PHE A 647 28.84 -8.02 -3.80
C PHE A 647 28.12 -6.71 -3.42
N ASN A 648 28.46 -6.18 -2.25
CA ASN A 648 27.89 -4.94 -1.73
C ASN A 648 28.77 -3.74 -2.10
N THR A 649 28.17 -2.61 -2.46
CA THR A 649 28.91 -1.39 -2.81
C THR A 649 28.27 -0.12 -2.26
N VAL A 650 29.08 0.92 -2.13
CA VAL A 650 28.66 2.28 -1.80
C VAL A 650 28.97 3.20 -2.97
N LEU A 651 27.96 3.85 -3.54
CA LEU A 651 28.15 4.88 -4.56
C LEU A 651 28.42 6.24 -3.92
N GLN A 652 29.38 6.96 -4.50
CA GLN A 652 29.64 8.35 -4.13
C GLN A 652 28.71 9.28 -4.88
N VAL A 653 28.23 10.34 -4.23
CA VAL A 653 27.42 11.37 -4.89
C VAL A 653 28.26 12.00 -6.01
N GLY A 654 27.72 12.00 -7.22
CA GLY A 654 28.37 12.57 -8.40
C GLY A 654 28.06 14.05 -8.52
N SER A 655 29.02 14.86 -9.00
CA SER A 655 28.70 16.19 -9.50
C SER A 655 27.81 16.05 -10.73
N VAL A 656 26.59 16.59 -10.69
CA VAL A 656 25.71 16.66 -11.87
C VAL A 656 26.46 17.45 -12.95
N SER A 657 26.96 16.78 -13.99
CA SER A 657 27.39 17.46 -15.20
C SER A 657 26.15 17.75 -16.03
N GLU A 658 25.68 18.99 -15.98
CA GLU A 658 24.74 19.54 -16.95
C GLU A 658 25.39 19.51 -18.33
N THR A 659 24.92 18.64 -19.21
CA THR A 659 24.91 18.93 -20.64
C THR A 659 23.54 19.49 -20.96
N VAL A 660 23.44 20.83 -20.93
CA VAL A 660 22.30 21.57 -21.47
C VAL A 660 22.41 21.53 -22.99
N GLU A 661 21.56 20.73 -23.63
CA GLU A 661 21.33 20.85 -25.07
C GLU A 661 20.29 21.96 -25.27
N VAL A 662 20.76 23.15 -25.65
CA VAL A 662 19.91 24.32 -25.92
C VAL A 662 19.23 24.13 -27.27
N SER A 663 17.97 23.69 -27.24
CA SER A 663 17.01 23.93 -28.32
C SER A 663 16.17 25.14 -27.94
N ALA A 664 16.52 26.31 -28.50
CA ALA A 664 15.77 27.53 -28.29
C ALA A 664 14.44 27.48 -29.07
N VAL A 665 13.32 27.46 -28.35
CA VAL A 665 12.06 28.07 -28.82
C VAL A 665 11.52 28.94 -27.70
N ALA A 666 11.28 30.20 -28.05
CA ALA A 666 11.04 31.33 -27.17
C ALA A 666 9.82 31.17 -26.24
N VAL A 667 10.00 31.53 -24.97
CA VAL A 667 8.90 31.90 -24.09
C VAL A 667 8.86 33.42 -24.04
N GLY A 668 7.87 33.99 -24.73
CA GLY A 668 7.40 35.33 -24.44
C GLY A 668 6.76 35.33 -23.06
N THR A 669 7.21 36.25 -22.23
CA THR A 669 6.53 36.67 -21.00
C THR A 669 5.08 37.05 -21.30
N ASN A 670 4.14 36.57 -20.48
CA ASN A 670 3.33 37.43 -19.63
C ASN A 670 2.48 36.64 -18.64
N ASP A 671 2.39 37.25 -17.46
CA ASP A 671 1.56 36.93 -16.31
C ASP A 671 0.10 36.56 -16.63
N ASP A 672 -0.37 35.49 -16.01
CA ASP A 672 -1.60 35.51 -15.21
C ASP A 672 -1.68 34.21 -14.39
N THR A 673 -1.59 34.32 -13.06
CA THR A 673 -2.53 33.71 -12.09
C THR A 673 -2.05 33.97 -10.66
N ASN A 674 -2.40 35.16 -10.17
CA ASN A 674 -2.34 35.54 -8.76
C ASN A 674 -3.45 34.86 -7.92
N TYR A 675 -3.76 33.58 -8.19
CA TYR A 675 -4.76 32.80 -7.44
C TYR A 675 -4.21 31.52 -6.81
N ASP A 676 -3.00 31.08 -7.17
CA ASP A 676 -2.37 29.91 -6.57
C ASP A 676 -1.46 30.25 -5.37
N TYR A 677 -0.97 31.48 -5.27
CA TYR A 677 -0.11 31.89 -4.15
C TYR A 677 -0.82 31.93 -2.78
N GLU A 678 -2.10 32.29 -2.72
CA GLU A 678 -2.83 32.31 -1.42
C GLU A 678 -3.26 30.90 -0.96
N LYS A 679 -3.50 29.98 -1.91
CA LYS A 679 -3.91 28.61 -1.60
C LYS A 679 -2.71 27.77 -1.16
N GLU A 680 -1.54 28.00 -1.78
CA GLU A 680 -0.27 27.45 -1.34
C GLU A 680 0.20 28.06 -0.02
N GLN A 681 0.05 29.38 0.19
CA GLN A 681 0.36 29.98 1.50
C GLN A 681 -0.60 29.56 2.61
N ARG A 682 -1.88 29.26 2.32
CA ARG A 682 -2.82 28.70 3.33
C ARG A 682 -2.51 27.24 3.65
N LYS A 683 -2.08 26.43 2.68
CA LYS A 683 -1.58 25.07 2.93
C LYS A 683 -0.27 25.10 3.71
N ALA A 684 0.65 25.99 3.35
CA ALA A 684 1.91 26.22 4.06
C ALA A 684 1.67 26.78 5.47
N LYS A 685 0.71 27.68 5.69
CA LYS A 685 0.32 28.16 7.03
C LYS A 685 -0.40 27.10 7.85
N LYS A 686 -1.28 26.28 7.26
CA LYS A 686 -1.92 25.15 7.97
C LYS A 686 -0.91 24.05 8.31
N GLN A 687 0.06 23.78 7.45
CA GLN A 687 1.16 22.84 7.74
C GLN A 687 2.17 23.42 8.74
N ALA A 688 2.43 24.74 8.70
CA ALA A 688 3.23 25.43 9.71
C ALA A 688 2.52 25.55 11.08
N GLN A 689 1.17 25.62 11.10
CA GLN A 689 0.38 25.56 12.34
C GLN A 689 0.18 24.13 12.86
N ALA A 690 0.17 23.12 11.98
CA ALA A 690 0.24 21.71 12.39
C ALA A 690 1.64 21.34 12.93
N ALA A 691 2.70 22.01 12.45
CA ALA A 691 4.05 21.93 13.00
C ALA A 691 4.26 22.78 14.27
N GLN A 692 3.26 23.53 14.73
CA GLN A 692 3.31 24.33 15.97
C GLN A 692 2.65 23.65 17.18
N ASN A 693 2.21 22.40 17.06
CA ASN A 693 2.07 21.49 18.20
C ASN A 693 3.37 20.71 18.47
N THR A 694 4.50 21.36 18.19
CA THR A 694 5.76 21.01 18.84
C THR A 694 5.59 21.30 20.34
N PRO A 695 5.80 20.34 21.26
CA PRO A 695 5.88 20.65 22.68
C PRO A 695 6.87 21.79 22.83
N SER A 696 6.41 22.90 23.43
CA SER A 696 7.19 24.12 23.56
C SER A 696 8.62 23.81 24.03
N SER A 697 9.60 24.58 23.55
CA SER A 697 10.96 24.62 24.10
C SER A 697 11.00 24.80 25.62
N ASN A 698 9.88 25.23 26.24
CA ASN A 698 9.69 25.26 27.68
C ASN A 698 9.57 23.86 28.33
N VAL A 699 9.19 22.80 27.62
CA VAL A 699 9.16 21.40 28.14
C VAL A 699 10.55 20.76 28.09
N LEU A 700 11.33 20.98 27.02
CA LEU A 700 12.74 20.57 26.98
C LEU A 700 13.60 21.36 27.98
N ASN A 701 13.29 22.64 28.21
CA ASN A 701 13.97 23.46 29.21
C ASN A 701 13.52 23.18 30.65
N LEU A 702 12.31 22.62 30.88
CA LEU A 702 11.90 22.11 32.19
C LEU A 702 12.61 20.79 32.55
N GLN A 703 12.84 19.90 31.59
CA GLN A 703 13.60 18.66 31.83
C GLN A 703 15.10 18.91 32.07
N ARG A 704 15.67 19.98 31.50
CA ARG A 704 17.04 20.44 31.80
C ARG A 704 17.20 21.17 33.13
N ARG A 705 16.10 21.41 33.86
CA ARG A 705 16.12 21.92 35.24
C ARG A 705 15.68 20.85 36.22
N VAL A 706 16.37 19.72 36.22
CA VAL A 706 16.57 18.97 37.46
C VAL A 706 18.01 19.24 37.87
N ALA A 707 18.16 20.04 38.92
CA ALA A 707 19.43 20.24 39.57
C ALA A 707 20.03 18.88 39.95
N GLY A 708 21.18 18.54 39.37
CA GLY A 708 21.88 17.30 39.63
C GLY A 708 22.93 17.04 38.56
N VAL A 709 24.15 16.73 38.99
CA VAL A 709 25.30 16.44 38.13
C VAL A 709 25.00 15.18 37.28
N LEU A 710 25.21 15.23 35.97
CA LEU A 710 25.16 14.04 35.10
C LEU A 710 26.23 13.04 35.56
N PRO A 711 25.91 11.73 35.68
CA PRO A 711 26.91 10.73 36.07
C PRO A 711 28.07 10.67 35.08
N VAL A 712 29.29 10.59 35.61
CA VAL A 712 30.52 10.40 34.83
C VAL A 712 30.55 8.97 34.29
N ALA A 713 31.13 8.75 33.10
CA ALA A 713 31.34 7.40 32.57
C ALA A 713 32.26 6.61 33.52
N ILE A 714 31.82 5.43 33.94
CA ILE A 714 32.58 4.53 34.79
C ILE A 714 32.88 3.28 33.96
N GLU A 715 34.13 3.11 33.56
CA GLU A 715 34.59 1.85 32.97
C GLU A 715 34.90 0.87 34.10
N VAL A 716 34.47 -0.39 33.95
CA VAL A 716 34.79 -1.44 34.92
C VAL A 716 36.24 -1.89 34.68
N PRO A 717 37.14 -1.79 35.69
CA PRO A 717 38.51 -2.24 35.54
C PRO A 717 38.57 -3.76 35.34
N HIS A 718 39.44 -4.22 34.45
CA HIS A 718 39.70 -5.64 34.22
C HIS A 718 40.92 -6.08 35.07
N ALA A 719 40.71 -6.19 36.39
CA ALA A 719 41.79 -6.49 37.35
C ALA A 719 41.44 -7.73 38.19
N GLY A 720 42.34 -8.71 38.23
CA GLY A 720 42.12 -9.96 38.96
C GLY A 720 42.20 -11.20 38.07
N THR A 721 41.76 -12.34 38.62
CA THR A 721 41.59 -13.58 37.85
C THR A 721 40.21 -13.58 37.19
N ALA A 722 40.16 -13.71 35.86
CA ALA A 722 38.93 -13.70 35.07
C ALA A 722 38.30 -15.10 34.95
N PHE A 723 36.97 -15.16 35.06
CA PHE A 723 36.15 -16.35 34.84
C PHE A 723 34.99 -16.02 33.91
N HIS A 724 34.70 -16.90 32.95
CA HIS A 724 33.74 -16.65 31.88
C HIS A 724 32.56 -17.61 31.96
N PHE A 725 31.36 -17.07 31.87
CA PHE A 725 30.11 -17.80 31.97
C PHE A 725 29.15 -17.44 30.84
N VAL A 726 28.26 -18.37 30.51
CA VAL A 726 27.22 -18.20 29.48
C VAL A 726 25.89 -18.73 29.99
N ARG A 727 24.80 -18.03 29.65
CA ARG A 727 23.42 -18.50 29.89
C ARG A 727 22.55 -18.21 28.66
N PRO A 728 22.05 -19.23 27.95
CA PRO A 728 21.10 -19.03 26.85
C PRO A 728 19.68 -18.82 27.40
N LEU A 729 18.89 -18.01 26.69
CA LEU A 729 17.47 -17.75 26.93
C LEU A 729 17.13 -17.41 28.40
N VAL A 730 17.33 -16.15 28.77
CA VAL A 730 16.95 -15.62 30.09
C VAL A 730 15.63 -14.86 29.97
N VAL A 731 14.59 -15.28 30.69
CA VAL A 731 13.26 -14.65 30.61
C VAL A 731 12.79 -14.27 32.02
N ASN A 732 12.87 -12.99 32.38
CA ASN A 732 12.41 -12.46 33.68
C ASN A 732 12.97 -13.20 34.91
N GLU A 733 14.16 -13.80 34.79
CA GLU A 733 14.80 -14.57 35.86
C GLU A 733 16.09 -13.90 36.33
N GLU A 734 16.41 -14.08 37.62
CA GLU A 734 17.71 -13.69 38.18
C GLU A 734 18.79 -14.65 37.64
N THR A 735 19.98 -14.13 37.32
CA THR A 735 21.12 -14.96 36.90
C THR A 735 22.18 -14.96 37.99
N LYS A 736 22.53 -16.15 38.50
CA LYS A 736 23.38 -16.31 39.67
C LYS A 736 24.57 -17.23 39.41
N VAL A 737 25.74 -16.80 39.90
CA VAL A 737 26.97 -17.61 40.01
C VAL A 737 27.28 -17.84 41.48
N THR A 738 27.59 -19.09 41.85
CA THR A 738 28.10 -19.44 43.18
C THR A 738 29.50 -20.03 43.07
N PHE A 739 30.38 -19.74 44.02
CA PHE A 739 31.73 -20.32 44.06
C PHE A 739 32.26 -20.44 45.49
N THR A 740 33.31 -21.25 45.66
CA THR A 740 34.09 -21.30 46.91
C THR A 740 35.46 -20.67 46.72
N TYR A 741 35.95 -20.03 47.78
CA TYR A 741 37.25 -19.35 47.77
C TYR A 741 38.07 -19.67 49.01
N LYS A 742 39.39 -19.59 48.87
CA LYS A 742 40.38 -19.70 49.95
C LYS A 742 41.54 -18.75 49.69
N SER A 743 41.97 -17.99 50.70
CA SER A 743 43.16 -17.13 50.62
C SER A 743 44.36 -17.96 50.17
N LYS A 744 45.14 -17.43 49.24
CA LYS A 744 46.41 -18.03 48.82
C LYS A 744 47.42 -18.07 49.97
#